data_AF-A0AAV2Z9U9-F1
#
_entry.id   AF-A0AAV2Z9U9-F1
#
_cell.length_a   1.000
_cell.length_b   1.000
_cell.length_c   1.000
_cell.angle_alpha   90.00
_cell.angle_beta   90.00
_cell.angle_gamma   90.00
#
_symmetry.space_group_name_H-M   'P 1'
#
loop_
_entity.id
_entity.type
_entity.pdbx_description
1 polymer ?
#
loop_
_entity_poly.entity_id
_entity_poly.type
_entity_poly.pdbx_seq_one_letter_code
_entity_poly.pdbx_strand_id
1 'polypeptide(L)'
;MPALRSVCLGVLARWEALVRACVVDAPALVFQCIPNADKAVSVFFVYVMLQALALLWPLLGNVASVLGENMMTIITMPVSQAGCVLGLYASVVALIFGFGRAMWVLTWQSTDNFPQIRRLIASECRPQTVIFAAALPMLFILPSLMLVPFVCADDTDHGSVNELLPRHWHSAICQESYLRFISPKYPACIELLPSWRVALTGASTRAIVALGGSLLLIKMVGGLWFIEWIARHSNHQLTPLHRLAPAEWEFFGMALLIAAIAWSLTLTWQTRRSVGTYHGSQGTLNNLFGRLKYTFVLLQLALFVRGCVHPQMGFVHAQLELTIINILLPTIYVISFVMLRLIALSSLRAVAFSVPFATITGALIFNGTGVTNKPHSLVVLVVFLYIVGLRVVDHFEAVTTTVTRSTLHGVLHPVPPQGRAVTPGRRVAKVIVFAGILDTLSVTTQLSGFSILSVVQSKTQWYPDTTSVHYHSRDVISVHHTSAVKLHLGLANESASAMHIDEPDYATCGHRWHGLDLVDYSLIAQAAYFNPQSNDTSQFLETMFNPSLSVPVQVRMPPLNSKTGGKFDFYEVFFPSLNTSVVAVRGTDVWRFTDMIENHKMSLEPVSFAILSTIFPTIRIWPDITSSTIIELYHEVVSLLGLEHKYWYYRDLLKYVESIQDRQVVLTGHSLGGGFVQHGSFIDAVVVPHDRRLHLQPP
;
A
#
# COMPACT_ATOMS: atom_id res chain seq x y z
N MET A 1 31.25 5.24 43.64
CA MET A 1 30.25 6.01 42.85
C MET A 1 30.84 7.12 41.96
N PRO A 2 31.74 8.02 42.42
CA PRO A 2 32.28 9.10 41.56
C PRO A 2 33.14 8.59 40.38
N ALA A 3 33.93 7.53 40.58
CA ALA A 3 34.68 6.88 39.50
C ALA A 3 33.76 6.31 38.40
N LEU A 4 32.69 5.61 38.78
CA LEU A 4 31.69 5.06 37.85
C LEU A 4 30.98 6.17 37.04
N ARG A 5 30.65 7.28 37.69
CA ARG A 5 30.09 8.48 37.03
C ARG A 5 31.05 9.03 35.97
N SER A 6 32.35 9.09 36.26
CA SER A 6 33.35 9.58 35.30
C SER A 6 33.48 8.69 34.06
N VAL A 7 33.44 7.36 34.24
CA VAL A 7 33.48 6.39 33.14
C VAL A 7 32.22 6.50 32.26
N CYS A 8 31.02 6.54 32.86
CA CYS A 8 29.77 6.71 32.13
C CYS A 8 29.71 8.02 31.34
N LEU A 9 30.19 9.14 31.92
CA LEU A 9 30.31 10.41 31.21
C LEU A 9 31.32 10.35 30.06
N GLY A 10 32.42 9.61 30.22
CA GLY A 10 33.39 9.36 29.15
C GLY A 10 32.78 8.60 27.96
N VAL A 11 31.99 7.55 28.22
CA VAL A 11 31.29 6.77 27.19
C VAL A 11 30.27 7.62 26.44
N LEU A 12 29.48 8.42 27.17
CA LEU A 12 28.52 9.36 26.60
C LEU A 12 29.21 10.40 25.72
N ALA A 13 30.32 10.99 26.18
CA ALA A 13 31.06 11.99 25.42
C ALA A 13 31.69 11.44 24.14
N ARG A 14 32.25 10.22 24.17
CA ARG A 14 32.80 9.56 22.97
C ARG A 14 31.71 9.25 21.95
N TRP A 15 30.53 8.83 22.43
CA TRP A 15 29.39 8.59 21.54
C TRP A 15 28.86 9.87 20.92
N GLU A 16 28.73 10.94 21.71
CA GLU A 16 28.37 12.26 21.21
C GLU A 16 29.34 12.73 20.12
N ALA A 17 30.66 12.55 20.34
CA ALA A 17 31.67 12.90 19.35
C ALA A 17 31.52 12.11 18.04
N LEU A 18 31.26 10.80 18.12
CA LEU A 18 31.04 9.96 16.94
C LEU A 18 29.75 10.33 16.19
N VAL A 19 28.66 10.59 16.92
CA VAL A 19 27.40 11.03 16.30
C VAL A 19 27.56 12.40 15.64
N ARG A 20 28.25 13.35 16.29
CA ARG A 20 28.57 14.66 15.68
C ARG A 20 29.44 14.51 14.44
N ALA A 21 30.47 13.65 14.48
CA ALA A 21 31.31 13.40 13.31
C ALA A 21 30.48 12.90 12.11
N CYS A 22 29.57 11.95 12.33
CA CYS A 22 28.76 11.37 11.26
C CYS A 22 27.61 12.27 10.78
N VAL A 23 26.93 12.99 11.68
CA VAL A 23 25.69 13.74 11.39
C VAL A 23 25.95 15.23 11.14
N VAL A 24 27.02 15.79 11.71
CA VAL A 24 27.33 17.22 11.64
C VAL A 24 28.54 17.48 10.74
N ASP A 25 29.66 16.81 10.99
CA ASP A 25 30.92 17.13 10.34
C ASP A 25 31.02 16.53 8.93
N ALA A 26 30.62 15.27 8.74
CA ALA A 26 30.65 14.62 7.43
C ALA A 26 29.74 15.31 6.39
N PRO A 27 28.48 15.70 6.69
CA PRO A 27 27.67 16.47 5.75
C PRO A 27 28.23 17.85 5.46
N ALA A 28 28.82 18.51 6.46
CA ALA A 28 29.44 19.83 6.28
C ALA A 28 30.63 19.79 5.32
N LEU A 29 31.46 18.75 5.43
CA LEU A 29 32.57 18.50 4.49
C LEU A 29 32.04 18.27 3.07
N VAL A 30 30.97 17.50 2.89
CA VAL A 30 30.43 17.24 1.55
C VAL A 30 29.82 18.49 0.93
N PHE A 31 29.10 19.32 1.69
CA PHE A 31 28.61 20.61 1.20
C PHE A 31 29.74 21.58 0.85
N GLN A 32 30.92 21.45 1.44
CA GLN A 32 32.11 22.22 1.08
C GLN A 32 32.80 21.66 -0.18
N CYS A 33 32.86 20.34 -0.33
CA CYS A 33 33.56 19.68 -1.43
C CYS A 33 32.75 19.62 -2.73
N ILE A 34 31.42 19.53 -2.67
CA ILE A 34 30.56 19.36 -3.84
C ILE A 34 29.68 20.62 -4.03
N PRO A 35 29.96 21.47 -5.03
CA PRO A 35 29.14 22.65 -5.29
C PRO A 35 27.71 22.23 -5.70
N ASN A 36 26.70 22.90 -5.14
CA ASN A 36 25.26 22.65 -5.35
C ASN A 36 24.71 21.31 -4.81
N ALA A 37 25.45 20.58 -3.96
CA ALA A 37 24.94 19.36 -3.34
C ALA A 37 23.66 19.60 -2.50
N ASP A 38 23.53 20.78 -1.89
CA ASP A 38 22.34 21.23 -1.16
C ASP A 38 21.08 21.28 -2.03
N LYS A 39 21.21 21.78 -3.26
CA LYS A 39 20.13 21.84 -4.25
C LYS A 39 19.78 20.44 -4.75
N ALA A 40 20.77 19.62 -5.08
CA ALA A 40 20.55 18.25 -5.55
C ALA A 40 19.79 17.40 -4.52
N VAL A 41 20.21 17.47 -3.24
CA VAL A 41 19.53 16.79 -2.12
C VAL A 41 18.10 17.28 -1.96
N SER A 42 17.87 18.59 -2.11
CA SER A 42 16.52 19.16 -1.98
C SER A 42 15.61 18.76 -3.14
N VAL A 43 16.13 18.70 -4.37
CA VAL A 43 15.38 18.19 -5.54
C VAL A 43 15.04 16.72 -5.38
N PHE A 44 16.00 15.90 -4.94
CA PHE A 44 15.77 14.48 -4.66
C PHE A 44 14.72 14.27 -3.56
N PHE A 45 14.78 15.05 -2.48
CA PHE A 45 13.77 14.97 -1.42
C PHE A 45 12.38 15.37 -1.91
N VAL A 46 12.28 16.43 -2.74
CA VAL A 46 11.02 16.81 -3.40
C VAL A 46 10.51 15.69 -4.29
N TYR A 47 11.38 15.04 -5.07
CA TYR A 47 11.02 13.91 -5.92
C TYR A 47 10.40 12.76 -5.11
N VAL A 48 11.07 12.31 -4.03
CA VAL A 48 10.57 11.23 -3.17
C VAL A 48 9.22 11.59 -2.53
N MET A 49 9.08 12.82 -2.03
CA MET A 49 7.82 13.28 -1.44
C MET A 49 6.68 13.38 -2.45
N LEU A 50 6.96 13.83 -3.69
CA LEU A 50 5.97 13.87 -4.76
C LEU A 50 5.58 12.47 -5.24
N GLN A 51 6.53 11.54 -5.30
CA GLN A 51 6.25 10.15 -5.65
C GLN A 51 5.34 9.51 -4.59
N ALA A 52 5.63 9.68 -3.30
CA ALA A 52 4.77 9.20 -2.21
C ALA A 52 3.37 9.84 -2.26
N LEU A 53 3.28 11.14 -2.58
CA LEU A 53 2.01 11.83 -2.75
C LEU A 53 1.21 11.27 -3.94
N ALA A 54 1.90 10.94 -5.03
CA ALA A 54 1.26 10.42 -6.24
C ALA A 54 0.67 9.02 -6.02
N LEU A 55 1.31 8.20 -5.18
CA LEU A 55 0.80 6.89 -4.76
C LEU A 55 -0.46 6.96 -3.88
N LEU A 56 -0.90 8.14 -3.44
CA LEU A 56 -2.21 8.30 -2.77
C LEU A 56 -3.39 8.32 -3.76
N TRP A 57 -3.16 8.61 -5.04
CA TRP A 57 -4.23 8.64 -6.05
C TRP A 57 -4.81 7.26 -6.35
N PRO A 58 -4.01 6.21 -6.61
CA PRO A 58 -4.55 4.85 -6.76
C PRO A 58 -5.32 4.39 -5.51
N LEU A 59 -4.82 4.72 -4.31
CA LEU A 59 -5.51 4.43 -3.06
C LEU A 59 -6.90 5.10 -2.99
N LEU A 60 -6.99 6.37 -3.40
CA LEU A 60 -8.26 7.10 -3.46
C LEU A 60 -9.21 6.48 -4.50
N GLY A 61 -8.67 6.05 -5.64
CA GLY A 61 -9.40 5.30 -6.65
C GLY A 61 -9.99 4.00 -6.08
N ASN A 62 -9.21 3.26 -5.28
CA ASN A 62 -9.69 2.04 -4.63
C ASN A 62 -10.83 2.32 -3.63
N VAL A 63 -10.73 3.39 -2.83
CA VAL A 63 -11.83 3.83 -1.95
C VAL A 63 -13.08 4.23 -2.76
N ALA A 64 -12.90 4.96 -3.86
CA ALA A 64 -13.97 5.34 -4.77
C ALA A 64 -14.64 4.11 -5.41
N SER A 65 -13.85 3.09 -5.74
CA SER A 65 -14.33 1.84 -6.31
C SER A 65 -15.19 1.04 -5.32
N VAL A 66 -14.74 0.95 -4.07
CA VAL A 66 -15.52 0.32 -2.98
C VAL A 66 -16.84 1.06 -2.73
N LEU A 67 -16.82 2.40 -2.79
CA LEU A 67 -18.04 3.21 -2.69
C LEU A 67 -18.99 2.95 -3.86
N GLY A 68 -18.47 2.89 -5.09
CA GLY A 68 -19.23 2.64 -6.31
C GLY A 68 -19.89 1.25 -6.29
N GLU A 69 -19.17 0.21 -5.88
CA GLU A 69 -19.71 -1.16 -5.75
C GLU A 69 -20.87 -1.20 -4.75
N ASN A 70 -20.70 -0.57 -3.58
CA ASN A 70 -21.69 -0.57 -2.50
C ASN A 70 -22.85 0.42 -2.71
N MET A 71 -22.84 1.22 -3.79
CA MET A 71 -23.80 2.30 -3.99
C MET A 71 -25.26 1.83 -3.99
N MET A 72 -25.56 0.69 -4.63
CA MET A 72 -26.93 0.17 -4.62
C MET A 72 -27.40 -0.16 -3.21
N THR A 73 -26.55 -0.84 -2.43
CA THR A 73 -26.84 -1.18 -1.04
C THR A 73 -27.10 0.08 -0.22
N ILE A 74 -26.30 1.14 -0.42
CA ILE A 74 -26.48 2.45 0.23
C ILE A 74 -27.82 3.10 -0.15
N ILE A 75 -28.20 3.08 -1.43
CA ILE A 75 -29.45 3.69 -1.91
C ILE A 75 -30.69 2.97 -1.37
N THR A 76 -30.60 1.65 -1.15
CA THR A 76 -31.72 0.87 -0.57
C THR A 76 -31.86 1.01 0.94
N MET A 77 -30.87 1.58 1.63
CA MET A 77 -30.91 1.75 3.08
C MET A 77 -31.85 2.89 3.51
N PRO A 78 -32.36 2.85 4.74
CA PRO A 78 -33.00 4.01 5.36
C PRO A 78 -32.07 5.24 5.29
N VAL A 79 -32.63 6.42 5.06
CA VAL A 79 -31.87 7.67 4.87
C VAL A 79 -30.88 7.94 6.01
N SER A 80 -31.25 7.63 7.25
CA SER A 80 -30.37 7.77 8.43
C SER A 80 -29.16 6.84 8.37
N GLN A 81 -29.36 5.58 7.99
CA GLN A 81 -28.30 4.59 7.85
C GLN A 81 -27.40 4.90 6.66
N ALA A 82 -27.99 5.26 5.51
CA ALA A 82 -27.24 5.72 4.33
C ALA A 82 -26.36 6.93 4.65
N GLY A 83 -26.90 7.91 5.39
CA GLY A 83 -26.15 9.07 5.87
C GLY A 83 -24.96 8.70 6.78
N CYS A 84 -25.12 7.70 7.66
CA CYS A 84 -24.03 7.21 8.50
C CYS A 84 -22.93 6.53 7.68
N VAL A 85 -23.30 5.67 6.71
CA VAL A 85 -22.36 5.00 5.81
C VAL A 85 -21.59 6.02 4.95
N LEU A 86 -22.30 6.97 4.34
CA LEU A 86 -21.65 8.06 3.57
C LEU A 86 -20.75 8.93 4.46
N GLY A 87 -21.13 9.15 5.72
CA GLY A 87 -20.30 9.82 6.72
C GLY A 87 -18.98 9.10 7.00
N LEU A 88 -19.00 7.76 7.04
CA LEU A 88 -17.78 6.95 7.15
C LEU A 88 -16.88 7.11 5.92
N TYR A 89 -17.42 6.96 4.70
CA TYR A 89 -16.65 7.18 3.46
C TYR A 89 -16.07 8.60 3.38
N ALA A 90 -16.87 9.62 3.72
CA ALA A 90 -16.42 11.01 3.75
C ALA A 90 -15.29 11.22 4.77
N SER A 91 -15.35 10.56 5.93
CA SER A 91 -14.30 10.62 6.95
C SER A 91 -12.99 10.00 6.44
N VAL A 92 -13.06 8.84 5.79
CA VAL A 92 -11.90 8.18 5.17
C VAL A 92 -11.27 9.08 4.11
N VAL A 93 -12.07 9.55 3.15
CA VAL A 93 -11.61 10.43 2.06
C VAL A 93 -11.01 11.73 2.62
N ALA A 94 -11.63 12.33 3.65
CA ALA A 94 -11.12 13.54 4.28
C ALA A 94 -9.79 13.33 5.01
N LEU A 95 -9.56 12.15 5.62
CA LEU A 95 -8.28 11.81 6.22
C LEU A 95 -7.18 11.62 5.16
N ILE A 96 -7.49 10.93 4.05
CA ILE A 96 -6.56 10.77 2.92
C ILE A 96 -6.18 12.13 2.32
N PHE A 97 -7.16 13.00 2.04
CA PHE A 97 -6.89 14.36 1.57
C PHE A 97 -6.15 15.21 2.61
N GLY A 98 -6.46 15.03 3.90
CA GLY A 98 -5.74 15.69 5.00
C GLY A 98 -4.27 15.32 5.03
N PHE A 99 -3.98 14.03 4.86
CA PHE A 99 -2.63 13.46 4.77
C PHE A 99 -1.91 13.95 3.51
N GLY A 100 -2.54 13.85 2.33
CA GLY A 100 -1.99 14.34 1.06
C GLY A 100 -1.70 15.85 1.08
N ARG A 101 -2.58 16.67 1.69
CA ARG A 101 -2.34 18.11 1.87
C ARG A 101 -1.11 18.37 2.75
N ALA A 102 -0.96 17.64 3.85
CA ALA A 102 0.20 17.78 4.72
C ALA A 102 1.48 17.39 3.98
N MET A 103 1.46 16.29 3.22
CA MET A 103 2.57 15.85 2.39
C MET A 103 2.96 16.89 1.33
N TRP A 104 1.98 17.46 0.62
CA TRP A 104 2.19 18.54 -0.34
C TRP A 104 2.85 19.78 0.30
N VAL A 105 2.36 20.21 1.45
CA VAL A 105 2.92 21.36 2.17
C VAL A 105 4.37 21.08 2.59
N LEU A 106 4.65 19.89 3.13
CA LEU A 106 6.01 19.50 3.54
C LEU A 106 6.96 19.38 2.35
N THR A 107 6.47 18.89 1.21
CA THR A 107 7.25 18.76 -0.04
C THR A 107 7.87 20.10 -0.41
N TRP A 108 7.06 21.15 -0.54
CA TRP A 108 7.57 22.46 -0.94
C TRP A 108 8.35 23.15 0.17
N GLN A 109 7.96 22.95 1.42
CA GLN A 109 8.73 23.45 2.56
C GLN A 109 10.13 22.83 2.67
N SER A 110 10.32 21.62 2.16
CA SER A 110 11.63 20.97 2.18
C SER A 110 12.70 21.74 1.39
N THR A 111 12.31 22.50 0.37
CA THR A 111 13.22 23.33 -0.45
C THR A 111 13.91 24.41 0.40
N ASP A 112 13.16 25.00 1.34
CA ASP A 112 13.65 26.01 2.28
C ASP A 112 13.89 25.41 3.69
N ASN A 113 14.22 24.12 3.78
CA ASN A 113 14.53 23.44 5.05
C ASN A 113 13.44 23.63 6.13
N PHE A 114 12.17 23.42 5.76
CA PHE A 114 11.01 23.39 6.65
C PHE A 114 10.78 24.68 7.48
N PRO A 115 10.56 25.84 6.85
CA PRO A 115 10.46 27.12 7.55
C PRO A 115 9.31 27.19 8.58
N GLN A 116 8.18 26.50 8.34
CA GLN A 116 7.08 26.48 9.30
C GLN A 116 7.40 25.63 10.53
N ILE A 117 8.00 24.45 10.33
CA ILE A 117 8.47 23.61 11.44
C ILE A 117 9.50 24.39 12.26
N ARG A 118 10.46 25.06 11.60
CA ARG A 118 11.45 25.90 12.28
C ARG A 118 10.81 27.01 13.12
N ARG A 119 9.76 27.68 12.61
CA ARG A 119 9.02 28.70 13.37
C ARG A 119 8.27 28.10 14.55
N LEU A 120 7.59 26.97 14.37
CA LEU A 120 6.84 26.30 15.42
C LEU A 120 7.76 25.78 16.55
N ILE A 121 8.94 25.26 16.20
CA ILE A 121 10.00 24.91 17.15
C ILE A 121 10.50 26.15 17.88
N ALA A 122 10.71 27.26 17.18
CA ALA A 122 11.24 28.49 17.77
C ALA A 122 10.23 29.26 18.65
N SER A 123 8.93 29.23 18.33
CA SER A 123 7.91 30.03 19.01
C SER A 123 7.23 29.31 20.17
N GLU A 124 7.02 28.00 20.07
CA GLU A 124 6.08 27.31 20.97
C GLU A 124 6.58 26.00 21.58
N CYS A 125 7.57 25.36 20.97
CA CYS A 125 7.95 24.01 21.37
C CYS A 125 9.34 23.97 22.01
N ARG A 126 9.40 23.43 23.22
CA ARG A 126 10.68 22.92 23.74
C ARG A 126 11.20 21.86 22.75
N PRO A 127 12.50 21.87 22.40
CA PRO A 127 13.08 20.95 21.44
C PRO A 127 12.85 19.47 21.84
N GLN A 128 12.70 19.20 23.14
CA GLN A 128 12.32 17.88 23.66
C GLN A 128 10.91 17.45 23.23
N THR A 129 9.93 18.36 23.24
CA THR A 129 8.54 18.05 22.83
C THR A 129 8.47 17.63 21.37
N VAL A 130 9.31 18.21 20.52
CA VAL A 130 9.40 17.89 19.09
C VAL A 130 9.97 16.49 18.89
N ILE A 131 11.02 16.14 19.65
CA ILE A 131 11.60 14.79 19.65
C ILE A 131 10.57 13.76 20.13
N PHE A 132 9.83 14.05 21.20
CA PHE A 132 8.75 13.17 21.67
C PHE A 132 7.65 13.03 20.62
N ALA A 133 7.19 14.13 20.01
CA ALA A 133 6.14 14.10 18.99
C ALA A 133 6.57 13.31 17.73
N ALA A 134 7.84 13.38 17.33
CA ALA A 134 8.37 12.64 16.19
C ALA A 134 8.63 11.15 16.49
N ALA A 135 9.08 10.82 17.71
CA ALA A 135 9.42 9.46 18.09
C ALA A 135 8.20 8.61 18.53
N LEU A 136 7.15 9.26 19.03
CA LEU A 136 5.97 8.58 19.59
C LEU A 136 5.22 7.73 18.55
N PRO A 137 4.96 8.19 17.30
CA PRO A 137 4.41 7.34 16.25
C PRO A 137 5.28 6.10 15.98
N MET A 138 6.60 6.26 15.93
CA MET A 138 7.52 5.14 15.71
C MET A 138 7.55 4.16 16.88
N LEU A 139 7.42 4.64 18.11
CA LEU A 139 7.28 3.79 19.28
C LEU A 139 5.95 3.05 19.36
N PHE A 140 4.89 3.49 18.69
CA PHE A 140 3.64 2.74 18.60
C PHE A 140 3.66 1.71 17.47
N ILE A 141 4.28 2.05 16.34
CA ILE A 141 4.37 1.19 15.16
C ILE A 141 5.40 0.07 15.35
N LEU A 142 6.59 0.36 15.88
CA LEU A 142 7.66 -0.66 15.97
C LEU A 142 7.32 -1.85 16.88
N PRO A 143 6.73 -1.69 18.08
CA PRO A 143 6.34 -2.83 18.91
C PRO A 143 5.16 -3.61 18.33
N SER A 144 4.23 -2.95 17.63
CA SER A 144 3.12 -3.65 16.98
C SER A 144 3.63 -4.54 15.85
N LEU A 145 4.64 -4.07 15.09
CA LEU A 145 5.38 -4.86 14.09
C LEU A 145 6.16 -6.04 14.67
N MET A 146 6.48 -6.01 15.97
CA MET A 146 7.18 -7.12 16.63
C MET A 146 6.22 -8.12 17.27
N LEU A 147 5.13 -7.63 17.87
CA LEU A 147 4.20 -8.46 18.64
C LEU A 147 3.41 -9.41 17.72
N VAL A 148 3.00 -8.95 16.55
CA VAL A 148 2.12 -9.71 15.66
C VAL A 148 2.81 -10.90 15.00
N PRO A 149 3.98 -10.77 14.32
CA PRO A 149 4.65 -11.93 13.76
C PRO A 149 5.06 -12.95 14.83
N PHE A 150 5.40 -12.49 16.03
CA PHE A 150 5.78 -13.34 17.15
C PHE A 150 4.60 -14.15 17.72
N VAL A 151 3.44 -13.53 17.88
CA VAL A 151 2.23 -14.21 18.37
C VAL A 151 1.65 -15.15 17.30
N CYS A 152 1.87 -14.87 16.02
CA CYS A 152 1.22 -15.56 14.91
C CYS A 152 2.11 -16.54 14.12
N ALA A 153 3.37 -16.74 14.55
CA ALA A 153 4.28 -17.69 13.90
C ALA A 153 3.90 -19.16 14.14
N ASP A 154 3.22 -19.47 15.25
CA ASP A 154 2.88 -20.84 15.67
C ASP A 154 1.72 -21.48 14.88
N ASP A 155 1.05 -20.75 13.98
CA ASP A 155 -0.07 -21.31 13.17
C ASP A 155 0.38 -22.27 12.05
N THR A 156 1.69 -22.44 11.82
CA THR A 156 2.23 -23.29 10.75
C THR A 156 2.62 -24.70 11.18
N ASP A 157 2.75 -24.98 12.48
CA ASP A 157 3.01 -26.33 12.99
C ASP A 157 1.80 -26.87 13.75
N HIS A 158 1.39 -28.08 13.38
CA HIS A 158 0.20 -28.76 13.87
C HIS A 158 0.05 -28.73 15.40
N GLY A 159 -1.00 -28.07 15.87
CA GLY A 159 -1.78 -28.48 17.03
C GLY A 159 -1.09 -28.49 18.39
N SER A 160 -0.79 -27.33 18.97
CA SER A 160 -0.98 -27.08 20.41
C SER A 160 -0.81 -25.59 20.73
N VAL A 161 -1.91 -24.84 20.78
CA VAL A 161 -1.87 -23.43 21.16
C VAL A 161 -1.53 -23.32 22.65
N ASN A 162 -0.37 -22.74 22.97
CA ASN A 162 0.01 -22.35 24.32
C ASN A 162 -1.02 -21.37 24.93
N GLU A 163 -1.46 -21.67 26.15
CA GLU A 163 -2.53 -21.06 26.96
C GLU A 163 -2.31 -19.59 27.41
N LEU A 164 -1.51 -18.78 26.72
CA LEU A 164 -1.14 -17.45 27.24
C LEU A 164 -2.09 -16.29 26.84
N LEU A 165 -2.91 -16.44 25.78
CA LEU A 165 -3.88 -15.42 25.36
C LEU A 165 -5.28 -16.02 25.09
N PRO A 166 -6.38 -15.32 25.46
CA PRO A 166 -7.72 -15.78 25.13
C PRO A 166 -7.93 -15.92 23.61
N ARG A 167 -8.57 -17.01 23.15
CA ARG A 167 -8.75 -17.36 21.72
C ARG A 167 -9.29 -16.23 20.82
N HIS A 168 -10.11 -15.32 21.36
CA HIS A 168 -10.66 -14.19 20.62
C HIS A 168 -9.61 -13.11 20.31
N TRP A 169 -8.63 -12.89 21.19
CA TRP A 169 -7.50 -12.00 20.92
C TRP A 169 -6.51 -12.63 19.96
N HIS A 170 -6.27 -13.94 20.04
CA HIS A 170 -5.40 -14.63 19.08
C HIS A 170 -5.95 -14.56 17.65
N SER A 171 -7.24 -14.85 17.46
CA SER A 171 -7.91 -14.69 16.15
C SER A 171 -7.87 -13.22 15.68
N ALA A 172 -8.14 -12.24 16.56
CA ALA A 172 -8.05 -10.83 16.19
C ALA A 172 -6.62 -10.34 15.88
N ILE A 173 -5.60 -10.92 16.52
CA ILE A 173 -4.18 -10.56 16.31
C ILE A 173 -3.58 -11.30 15.11
N CYS A 174 -4.06 -12.50 14.77
CA CYS A 174 -3.44 -13.32 13.72
C CYS A 174 -4.25 -13.43 12.42
N GLN A 175 -5.57 -13.31 12.47
CA GLN A 175 -6.43 -13.32 11.28
C GLN A 175 -6.76 -11.91 10.78
N GLU A 176 -6.66 -10.87 11.63
CA GLU A 176 -7.02 -9.49 11.30
C GLU A 176 -5.86 -8.49 11.47
N SER A 177 -4.67 -8.92 11.91
CA SER A 177 -3.55 -7.99 12.13
C SER A 177 -2.51 -8.00 11.01
N TYR A 178 -2.33 -6.80 10.47
CA TYR A 178 -1.58 -6.48 9.27
C TYR A 178 -0.05 -6.44 9.43
N LEU A 179 0.44 -6.62 10.65
CA LEU A 179 1.81 -6.28 11.02
C LEU A 179 2.84 -7.37 10.60
N ARG A 180 2.40 -8.39 9.86
CA ARG A 180 3.24 -9.44 9.26
C ARG A 180 4.05 -8.96 8.05
N PHE A 181 3.64 -7.88 7.37
CA PHE A 181 4.21 -7.46 6.08
C PHE A 181 5.07 -6.19 6.11
N ILE A 182 5.26 -5.54 7.27
CA ILE A 182 5.97 -4.23 7.33
C ILE A 182 7.22 -4.32 8.22
N SER A 183 8.29 -4.88 7.69
CA SER A 183 9.66 -4.65 8.18
C SER A 183 10.50 -4.33 6.93
N PRO A 184 11.36 -3.28 6.86
CA PRO A 184 12.30 -2.91 7.93
C PRO A 184 12.69 -1.40 8.08
N LYS A 185 13.16 -1.09 9.30
CA LYS A 185 14.35 -0.29 9.74
C LYS A 185 14.58 1.23 9.45
N TYR A 186 14.84 1.89 10.59
CA TYR A 186 15.65 3.08 10.96
C TYR A 186 14.98 4.48 11.03
N PRO A 187 15.11 5.14 12.20
CA PRO A 187 15.06 6.59 12.32
C PRO A 187 16.31 7.22 12.92
N ALA A 188 16.48 8.53 12.67
CA ALA A 188 17.50 9.36 13.32
C ALA A 188 16.86 10.65 13.87
N CYS A 189 17.00 10.88 15.18
CA CYS A 189 16.64 12.13 15.87
C CYS A 189 17.63 12.36 17.03
N ILE A 190 18.79 13.01 16.79
CA ILE A 190 19.76 13.32 17.87
C ILE A 190 20.33 14.76 17.81
N GLU A 191 20.14 15.54 16.75
CA GLU A 191 20.85 16.82 16.59
C GLU A 191 20.20 18.03 17.32
N LEU A 192 19.05 17.85 18.00
CA LEU A 192 18.39 18.93 18.76
C LEU A 192 18.89 19.11 20.21
N LEU A 193 19.79 18.25 20.71
CA LEU A 193 20.27 18.32 22.08
C LEU A 193 21.56 19.15 22.19
N PRO A 194 21.67 20.08 23.16
CA PRO A 194 22.96 20.71 23.47
C PRO A 194 23.96 19.65 23.94
N SER A 195 25.25 20.01 23.99
CA SER A 195 26.29 19.04 24.37
C SER A 195 25.93 18.29 25.64
N TRP A 196 26.07 16.96 25.66
CA TRP A 196 25.50 16.12 26.73
C TRP A 196 26.13 16.45 28.08
N ARG A 197 27.37 16.97 28.10
CA ARG A 197 28.02 17.53 29.29
C ARG A 197 27.25 18.68 29.91
N VAL A 198 26.72 19.60 29.10
CA VAL A 198 25.93 20.77 29.55
C VAL A 198 24.50 20.35 29.89
N ALA A 199 23.90 19.48 29.09
CA ALA A 199 22.53 19.01 29.27
C ALA A 199 22.33 18.15 30.54
N LEU A 200 23.36 17.41 30.96
CA LEU A 200 23.33 16.50 32.11
C LEU A 200 23.88 17.13 33.41
N THR A 201 24.21 18.43 33.42
CA THR A 201 24.72 19.13 34.61
C THR A 201 23.75 19.06 35.80
N GLY A 202 22.44 19.10 35.55
CA GLY A 202 21.38 18.98 36.56
C GLY A 202 20.88 17.56 36.84
N ALA A 203 21.46 16.51 36.22
CA ALA A 203 21.01 15.13 36.38
C ALA A 203 21.63 14.46 37.62
N SER A 204 20.86 13.58 38.29
CA SER A 204 21.36 12.85 39.47
C SER A 204 22.43 11.82 39.10
N THR A 205 23.36 11.54 40.02
CA THR A 205 24.44 10.56 39.79
C THR A 205 23.90 9.17 39.40
N ARG A 206 22.76 8.75 39.97
CA ARG A 206 22.11 7.48 39.62
C ARG A 206 21.58 7.49 38.18
N ALA A 207 21.01 8.61 37.73
CA ALA A 207 20.49 8.75 36.38
C ALA A 207 21.60 8.74 35.31
N ILE A 208 22.74 9.40 35.59
CA ILE A 208 23.91 9.40 34.70
C ILE A 208 24.53 8.00 34.58
N VAL A 209 24.64 7.28 35.70
CA VAL A 209 25.12 5.89 35.72
C VAL A 209 24.16 4.96 34.96
N ALA A 210 22.85 5.12 35.16
CA ALA A 210 21.85 4.33 34.44
C ALA A 210 21.87 4.60 32.92
N LEU A 211 21.93 5.86 32.49
CA LEU A 211 22.00 6.23 31.08
C LEU A 211 23.31 5.79 30.42
N GLY A 212 24.45 5.99 31.08
CA GLY A 212 25.74 5.56 30.54
C GLY A 212 25.90 4.04 30.51
N GLY A 213 25.43 3.34 31.55
CA GLY A 213 25.43 1.88 31.62
C GLY A 213 24.52 1.23 30.58
N SER A 214 23.29 1.74 30.42
CA SER A 214 22.36 1.26 29.39
C SER A 214 22.87 1.51 27.97
N LEU A 215 23.50 2.67 27.69
CA LEU A 215 24.13 2.92 26.39
C LEU A 215 25.27 1.93 26.10
N LEU A 216 26.10 1.64 27.09
CA LEU A 216 27.20 0.69 26.94
C LEU A 216 26.68 -0.72 26.69
N LEU A 217 25.61 -1.12 27.38
CA LEU A 217 24.92 -2.39 27.14
C LEU A 217 24.35 -2.46 25.71
N ILE A 218 23.59 -1.45 25.28
CA ILE A 218 23.02 -1.38 23.92
C ILE A 218 24.13 -1.47 22.86
N LYS A 219 25.27 -0.81 23.08
CA LYS A 219 26.43 -0.89 22.17
C LYS A 219 27.10 -2.24 22.16
N MET A 220 27.27 -2.89 23.31
CA MET A 220 27.87 -4.23 23.36
C MET A 220 26.96 -5.25 22.68
N VAL A 221 25.67 -5.24 23.01
CA VAL A 221 24.69 -6.16 22.42
C VAL A 221 24.49 -5.87 20.93
N GLY A 222 24.42 -4.59 20.53
CA GLY A 222 24.32 -4.19 19.13
C GLY A 222 25.59 -4.44 18.32
N GLY A 223 26.78 -4.32 18.93
CA GLY A 223 28.05 -4.69 18.31
C GLY A 223 28.16 -6.20 18.11
N LEU A 224 27.73 -6.99 19.10
CA LEU A 224 27.65 -8.44 18.99
C LEU A 224 26.63 -8.85 17.94
N TRP A 225 25.47 -8.19 17.87
CA TRP A 225 24.49 -8.34 16.80
C TRP A 225 25.10 -8.05 15.42
N PHE A 226 25.86 -6.97 15.27
CA PHE A 226 26.47 -6.57 14.01
C PHE A 226 27.60 -7.52 13.56
N ILE A 227 28.46 -7.95 14.48
CA ILE A 227 29.52 -8.92 14.19
C ILE A 227 28.91 -10.24 13.74
N GLU A 228 27.90 -10.73 14.47
CA GLU A 228 27.19 -11.95 14.14
C GLU A 228 26.35 -11.80 12.86
N TRP A 229 25.82 -10.59 12.59
CA TRP A 229 25.21 -10.26 11.30
C TRP A 229 26.22 -10.48 10.17
N ILE A 230 27.42 -9.88 10.24
CA ILE A 230 28.49 -10.09 9.23
C ILE A 230 28.87 -11.58 9.12
N ALA A 231 28.97 -12.28 10.25
CA ALA A 231 29.33 -13.70 10.29
C ALA A 231 28.28 -14.57 9.57
N ARG A 232 26.99 -14.35 9.84
CA ARG A 232 25.87 -14.99 9.12
C ARG A 232 25.92 -14.71 7.63
N HIS A 233 26.26 -13.49 7.21
CA HIS A 233 26.32 -13.11 5.79
C HIS A 233 27.48 -13.76 5.05
N SER A 234 28.52 -14.16 5.78
CA SER A 234 29.71 -14.84 5.26
C SER A 234 29.69 -16.34 5.54
N ASN A 235 28.56 -16.90 6.02
CA ASN A 235 28.40 -18.30 6.46
C ASN A 235 29.41 -18.76 7.54
N HIS A 236 29.95 -17.82 8.32
CA HIS A 236 30.85 -18.12 9.43
C HIS A 236 30.06 -18.18 10.75
N GLN A 237 30.38 -19.17 11.59
CA GLN A 237 29.75 -19.36 12.90
C GLN A 237 30.65 -18.77 13.99
N LEU A 238 30.27 -17.62 14.57
CA LEU A 238 31.04 -16.96 15.64
C LEU A 238 30.40 -17.11 17.02
N THR A 239 29.07 -17.08 17.12
CA THR A 239 28.35 -17.16 18.41
C THR A 239 27.14 -18.10 18.33
N PRO A 240 26.59 -18.57 19.47
CA PRO A 240 25.38 -19.39 19.48
C PRO A 240 24.14 -18.68 18.90
N LEU A 241 24.19 -17.34 18.75
CA LEU A 241 23.14 -16.58 18.07
C LEU A 241 23.04 -16.91 16.57
N HIS A 242 24.04 -17.56 15.96
CA HIS A 242 23.96 -18.08 14.59
C HIS A 242 22.76 -19.03 14.39
N ARG A 243 22.30 -19.70 15.45
CA ARG A 243 21.23 -20.69 15.41
C ARG A 243 19.82 -20.11 15.43
N LEU A 244 19.66 -18.81 15.70
CA LEU A 244 18.34 -18.16 15.69
C LEU A 244 17.70 -18.26 14.29
N ALA A 245 16.41 -18.53 14.23
CA ALA A 245 15.67 -18.47 12.98
C ALA A 245 15.72 -17.05 12.38
N PRO A 246 15.53 -16.87 11.05
CA PRO A 246 15.52 -15.55 10.42
C PRO A 246 14.57 -14.56 11.12
N ALA A 247 13.37 -15.01 11.51
CA ALA A 247 12.38 -14.19 12.22
C ALA A 247 12.85 -13.76 13.62
N GLU A 248 13.43 -14.67 14.41
CA GLU A 248 13.96 -14.37 15.75
C GLU A 248 15.15 -13.41 15.68
N TRP A 249 15.97 -13.52 14.63
CA TRP A 249 17.09 -12.63 14.36
C TRP A 249 16.63 -11.20 14.04
N GLU A 250 15.59 -11.08 13.23
CA GLU A 250 14.96 -9.79 12.93
C GLU A 250 14.31 -9.18 14.17
N PHE A 251 13.61 -10.00 14.97
CA PHE A 251 13.04 -9.58 16.25
C PHE A 251 14.10 -9.01 17.19
N PHE A 252 15.25 -9.68 17.33
CA PHE A 252 16.34 -9.22 18.16
C PHE A 252 16.92 -7.88 17.68
N GLY A 253 17.06 -7.69 16.36
CA GLY A 253 17.46 -6.40 15.77
C GLY A 253 16.44 -5.28 16.03
N MET A 254 15.14 -5.59 15.95
CA MET A 254 14.07 -4.62 16.21
C MET A 254 13.95 -4.27 17.70
N ALA A 255 14.15 -5.23 18.61
CA ALA A 255 14.20 -5.00 20.04
C ALA A 255 15.33 -4.01 20.41
N LEU A 256 16.51 -4.19 19.79
CA LEU A 256 17.64 -3.29 19.97
C LEU A 256 17.33 -1.87 19.48
N LEU A 257 16.60 -1.74 18.37
CA LEU A 257 16.17 -0.45 17.85
C LEU A 257 15.18 0.25 18.79
N ILE A 258 14.18 -0.47 19.30
CA ILE A 258 13.22 0.06 20.30
C ILE A 258 13.96 0.48 21.57
N ALA A 259 14.90 -0.35 22.06
CA ALA A 259 15.71 -0.01 23.21
C ALA A 259 16.54 1.26 22.99
N ALA A 260 17.10 1.45 21.78
CA ALA A 260 17.83 2.66 21.42
C ALA A 260 16.92 3.91 21.35
N ILE A 261 15.71 3.79 20.79
CA ILE A 261 14.72 4.87 20.75
C ILE A 261 14.26 5.22 22.17
N ALA A 262 13.89 4.22 22.98
CA ALA A 262 13.49 4.41 24.37
C ALA A 262 14.62 5.03 25.21
N TRP A 263 15.87 4.64 24.99
CA TRP A 263 17.03 5.25 25.61
C TRP A 263 17.18 6.73 25.23
N SER A 264 17.04 7.06 23.93
CA SER A 264 17.11 8.45 23.45
C SER A 264 16.00 9.34 24.03
N LEU A 265 14.80 8.77 24.23
CA LEU A 265 13.69 9.47 24.87
C LEU A 265 13.88 9.62 26.37
N THR A 266 14.47 8.64 27.04
CA THR A 266 14.83 8.73 28.45
C THR A 266 15.88 9.83 28.67
N LEU A 267 16.87 9.93 27.78
CA LEU A 267 17.84 11.04 27.77
C LEU A 267 17.14 12.39 27.53
N THR A 268 16.22 12.45 26.57
CA THR A 268 15.44 13.66 26.24
C THR A 268 14.54 14.09 27.41
N TRP A 269 13.93 13.13 28.12
CA TRP A 269 13.13 13.37 29.32
C TRP A 269 13.97 13.96 30.45
N GLN A 270 15.13 13.38 30.73
CA GLN A 270 16.00 13.83 31.82
C GLN A 270 16.61 15.21 31.53
N THR A 271 16.92 15.51 30.28
CA THR A 271 17.45 16.82 29.86
C THR A 271 16.39 17.93 29.80
N ARG A 272 15.09 17.58 29.86
CA ARG A 272 13.96 18.54 29.88
C ARG A 272 14.02 19.54 31.03
N ARG A 273 14.62 19.18 32.16
CA ARG A 273 14.76 20.04 33.35
C ARG A 273 15.90 21.05 33.22
N SER A 274 16.97 20.70 32.49
CA SER A 274 18.20 21.49 32.40
C SER A 274 18.24 22.40 31.18
N VAL A 275 17.50 22.07 30.12
CA VAL A 275 17.49 22.81 28.85
C VAL A 275 16.20 23.65 28.78
N GLY A 276 16.35 24.97 28.93
CA GLY A 276 15.27 25.95 28.78
C GLY A 276 14.80 26.13 27.33
N THR A 277 13.92 27.11 27.10
CA THR A 277 13.44 27.50 25.76
C THR A 277 14.62 27.77 24.81
N TYR A 278 14.54 27.24 23.59
CA TYR A 278 15.60 27.37 22.59
C TYR A 278 15.76 28.82 22.14
N HIS A 279 16.92 29.43 22.41
CA HIS A 279 17.29 30.78 21.94
C HIS A 279 18.11 30.76 20.64
N GLY A 280 18.20 29.63 19.94
CA GLY A 280 19.04 29.54 18.74
C GLY A 280 18.45 30.29 17.55
N SER A 281 19.34 30.88 16.75
CA SER A 281 18.98 31.63 15.55
C SER A 281 18.31 30.72 14.50
N GLN A 282 17.40 31.28 13.69
CA GLN A 282 16.78 30.59 12.54
C GLN A 282 17.80 29.96 11.57
N GLY A 283 19.04 30.48 11.53
CA GLY A 283 20.14 29.93 10.74
C GLY A 283 20.67 28.58 11.27
N THR A 284 20.70 28.38 12.58
CA THR A 284 21.14 27.11 13.19
C THR A 284 20.15 25.98 12.88
N LEU A 285 18.85 26.25 12.99
CA LEU A 285 17.79 25.32 12.59
C LEU A 285 17.80 25.05 11.07
N ASN A 286 18.16 26.03 10.25
CA ASN A 286 18.28 25.85 8.80
C ASN A 286 19.34 24.78 8.46
N ASN A 287 20.52 24.89 9.08
CA ASN A 287 21.63 23.98 8.84
C ASN A 287 21.34 22.56 9.34
N LEU A 288 20.67 22.44 10.48
CA LEU A 288 20.16 21.17 11.03
C LEU A 288 19.29 20.42 10.02
N PHE A 289 18.23 21.06 9.50
CA PHE A 289 17.33 20.41 8.54
C PHE A 289 18.01 20.11 7.20
N GLY A 290 18.99 20.94 6.78
CA GLY A 290 19.82 20.65 5.61
C GLY A 290 20.65 19.37 5.78
N ARG A 291 21.32 19.22 6.94
CA ARG A 291 22.11 18.02 7.26
C ARG A 291 21.25 16.78 7.41
N LEU A 292 20.09 16.91 8.05
CA LEU A 292 19.16 15.80 8.25
C LEU A 292 18.67 15.21 6.92
N LYS A 293 18.35 16.07 5.94
CA LYS A 293 18.04 15.62 4.57
C LYS A 293 19.23 14.90 3.92
N TYR A 294 20.43 15.42 4.09
CA TYR A 294 21.64 14.82 3.52
C TYR A 294 21.95 13.44 4.12
N THR A 295 21.92 13.32 5.46
CA THR A 295 22.10 12.04 6.14
C THR A 295 21.06 11.02 5.72
N PHE A 296 19.85 11.47 5.39
CA PHE A 296 18.79 10.63 4.87
C PHE A 296 19.11 10.09 3.48
N VAL A 297 19.49 10.96 2.52
CA VAL A 297 19.86 10.51 1.16
C VAL A 297 21.03 9.54 1.19
N LEU A 298 22.04 9.81 2.02
CA LEU A 298 23.16 8.88 2.21
C LEU A 298 22.72 7.55 2.80
N LEU A 299 21.83 7.56 3.80
CA LEU A 299 21.33 6.32 4.40
C LEU A 299 20.56 5.50 3.37
N GLN A 300 19.70 6.12 2.56
CA GLN A 300 18.98 5.43 1.49
C GLN A 300 19.93 4.83 0.46
N LEU A 301 20.94 5.59 0.04
CA LEU A 301 21.94 5.11 -0.90
C LEU A 301 22.73 3.93 -0.30
N ALA A 302 23.13 4.03 0.96
CA ALA A 302 23.84 2.95 1.65
C ALA A 302 22.99 1.68 1.77
N LEU A 303 21.70 1.80 2.07
CA LEU A 303 20.78 0.66 2.16
C LEU A 303 20.52 0.03 0.78
N PHE A 304 20.35 0.86 -0.25
CA PHE A 304 20.16 0.38 -1.62
C PHE A 304 21.41 -0.33 -2.15
N VAL A 305 22.59 0.25 -1.97
CA VAL A 305 23.88 -0.37 -2.33
C VAL A 305 24.09 -1.66 -1.54
N ARG A 306 23.75 -1.68 -0.25
CA ARG A 306 23.77 -2.91 0.57
C ARG A 306 22.89 -4.00 -0.06
N GLY A 307 21.65 -3.67 -0.41
CA GLY A 307 20.73 -4.64 -1.03
C GLY A 307 21.25 -5.17 -2.37
N CYS A 308 21.87 -4.31 -3.19
CA CYS A 308 22.44 -4.69 -4.49
C CYS A 308 23.69 -5.58 -4.35
N VAL A 309 24.56 -5.30 -3.38
CA VAL A 309 25.79 -6.06 -3.13
C VAL A 309 25.49 -7.37 -2.38
N HIS A 310 24.32 -7.48 -1.74
CA HIS A 310 23.96 -8.64 -0.95
C HIS A 310 23.75 -9.89 -1.83
N PRO A 311 24.43 -11.01 -1.53
CA PRO A 311 24.49 -12.18 -2.42
C PRO A 311 23.14 -12.89 -2.62
N GLN A 312 22.16 -12.68 -1.73
CA GLN A 312 20.84 -13.34 -1.80
C GLN A 312 19.67 -12.38 -2.08
N MET A 313 19.85 -11.06 -1.94
CA MET A 313 18.73 -10.11 -2.13
C MET A 313 18.65 -9.67 -3.59
N GLY A 314 19.79 -9.31 -4.17
CA GLY A 314 19.87 -8.79 -5.54
C GLY A 314 19.14 -7.45 -5.71
N PHE A 315 19.08 -7.00 -6.96
CA PHE A 315 18.49 -5.70 -7.32
C PHE A 315 16.99 -5.60 -6.99
N VAL A 316 16.22 -6.68 -7.22
CA VAL A 316 14.77 -6.70 -7.03
C VAL A 316 14.36 -6.38 -5.59
N HIS A 317 14.98 -7.06 -4.61
CA HIS A 317 14.69 -6.81 -3.20
C HIS A 317 15.26 -5.46 -2.74
N ALA A 318 16.41 -5.03 -3.25
CA ALA A 318 16.96 -3.71 -2.95
C ALA A 318 16.03 -2.57 -3.41
N GLN A 319 15.41 -2.74 -4.58
CA GLN A 319 14.44 -1.79 -5.12
C GLN A 319 13.13 -1.79 -4.32
N LEU A 320 12.67 -2.96 -3.86
CA LEU A 320 11.53 -3.06 -2.95
C LEU A 320 11.80 -2.34 -1.62
N GLU A 321 12.95 -2.59 -0.97
CA GLU A 321 13.35 -1.90 0.27
C GLU A 321 13.40 -0.38 0.06
N LEU A 322 14.02 0.08 -1.04
CA LEU A 322 14.09 1.51 -1.36
C LEU A 322 12.70 2.13 -1.55
N THR A 323 11.79 1.41 -2.21
CA THR A 323 10.41 1.87 -2.44
C THR A 323 9.62 1.95 -1.14
N ILE A 324 9.74 0.93 -0.27
CA ILE A 324 9.12 0.95 1.06
C ILE A 324 9.64 2.15 1.88
N ILE A 325 10.97 2.39 1.89
CA ILE A 325 11.55 3.53 2.60
C ILE A 325 11.04 4.86 2.02
N ASN A 326 10.94 4.96 0.69
CA ASN A 326 10.42 6.15 0.00
C ASN A 326 8.94 6.43 0.30
N ILE A 327 8.15 5.45 0.75
CA ILE A 327 6.76 5.64 1.19
C ILE A 327 6.69 5.88 2.70
N LEU A 328 7.39 5.06 3.48
CA LEU A 328 7.35 5.07 4.94
C LEU A 328 7.86 6.38 5.51
N LEU A 329 8.97 6.90 4.96
CA LEU A 329 9.61 8.07 5.53
C LEU A 329 8.80 9.36 5.32
N PRO A 330 8.31 9.70 4.10
CA PRO A 330 7.33 10.78 3.94
C PRO A 330 6.14 10.65 4.87
N THR A 331 5.65 9.42 5.08
CA THR A 331 4.57 9.12 6.03
C THR A 331 4.94 9.48 7.47
N ILE A 332 6.14 9.12 7.94
CA ILE A 332 6.64 9.50 9.27
C ILE A 332 6.73 11.03 9.42
N TYR A 333 7.24 11.74 8.40
CA TYR A 333 7.31 13.20 8.43
C TYR A 333 5.92 13.84 8.50
N VAL A 334 4.97 13.35 7.71
CA VAL A 334 3.58 13.83 7.71
C VAL A 334 2.92 13.57 9.05
N ILE A 335 3.02 12.36 9.59
CA ILE A 335 2.46 12.01 10.91
C ILE A 335 3.09 12.88 12.00
N SER A 336 4.41 13.04 12.00
CA SER A 336 5.12 13.88 12.97
C SER A 336 4.64 15.34 12.89
N PHE A 337 4.47 15.88 11.68
CA PHE A 337 3.95 17.23 11.47
C PHE A 337 2.50 17.37 11.92
N VAL A 338 1.64 16.39 11.62
CA VAL A 338 0.24 16.37 12.06
C VAL A 338 0.18 16.30 13.59
N MET A 339 0.95 15.43 14.23
CA MET A 339 1.02 15.31 15.68
C MET A 339 1.52 16.60 16.34
N LEU A 340 2.57 17.22 15.80
CA LEU A 340 3.08 18.50 16.30
C LEU A 340 2.02 19.60 16.20
N ARG A 341 1.24 19.62 15.11
CA ARG A 341 0.11 20.53 14.94
C ARG A 341 -1.05 20.23 15.90
N LEU A 342 -1.36 18.96 16.13
CA LEU A 342 -2.39 18.55 17.09
C LEU A 342 -2.00 18.97 18.51
N ILE A 343 -0.73 18.80 18.89
CA ILE A 343 -0.20 19.25 20.18
C ILE A 343 -0.30 20.78 20.31
N ALA A 344 0.07 21.52 19.26
CA ALA A 344 -0.02 22.97 19.26
C ALA A 344 -1.48 23.49 19.38
N LEU A 345 -2.44 22.76 18.79
CA LEU A 345 -3.86 23.07 18.89
C LEU A 345 -4.50 22.53 20.18
N SER A 346 -3.85 21.61 20.88
CA SER A 346 -4.39 20.99 22.09
C SER A 346 -4.30 21.94 23.28
N SER A 347 -5.42 22.54 23.66
CA SER A 347 -5.62 23.17 24.95
C SER A 347 -6.43 22.25 25.86
N LEU A 348 -6.33 22.41 27.19
CA LEU A 348 -7.12 21.60 28.15
C LEU A 348 -8.62 21.66 27.83
N ARG A 349 -9.11 22.84 27.42
CA ARG A 349 -10.51 23.06 27.02
C ARG A 349 -10.83 22.39 25.68
N ALA A 350 -9.95 22.53 24.69
CA ALA A 350 -10.13 21.91 23.38
C ALA A 350 -10.16 20.38 23.48
N VAL A 351 -9.28 19.78 24.30
CA VAL A 351 -9.28 18.33 24.54
C VAL A 351 -10.53 17.89 25.31
N ALA A 352 -10.92 18.63 26.35
CA ALA A 352 -12.10 18.31 27.16
C ALA A 352 -13.41 18.33 26.36
N PHE A 353 -13.51 19.17 25.32
CA PHE A 353 -14.64 19.16 24.39
C PHE A 353 -14.49 18.12 23.27
N SER A 354 -13.32 18.08 22.62
CA SER A 354 -13.13 17.32 21.39
C SER A 354 -13.12 15.81 21.61
N VAL A 355 -12.63 15.33 22.76
CA VAL A 355 -12.62 13.89 23.05
C VAL A 355 -14.04 13.34 23.24
N PRO A 356 -14.89 13.88 24.13
CA PRO A 356 -16.28 13.42 24.25
C PRO A 356 -17.09 13.60 22.97
N PHE A 357 -16.93 14.73 22.28
CA PHE A 357 -17.60 14.96 20.99
C PHE A 357 -17.25 13.87 19.98
N ALA A 358 -15.95 13.59 19.81
CA ALA A 358 -15.48 12.61 18.84
C ALA A 358 -15.93 11.18 19.19
N THR A 359 -15.88 10.79 20.46
CA THR A 359 -16.27 9.44 20.89
C THR A 359 -17.78 9.23 20.83
N ILE A 360 -18.58 10.19 21.29
CA ILE A 360 -20.05 10.08 21.30
C ILE A 360 -20.58 10.12 19.87
N THR A 361 -20.20 11.13 19.08
CA THR A 361 -20.67 11.25 17.70
C THR A 361 -20.11 10.12 16.83
N GLY A 362 -18.86 9.71 17.04
CA GLY A 362 -18.26 8.57 16.35
C GLY A 362 -19.00 7.26 16.64
N ALA A 363 -19.33 6.99 17.91
CA ALA A 363 -20.09 5.80 18.29
C ALA A 363 -21.53 5.82 17.75
N LEU A 364 -22.18 6.98 17.71
CA LEU A 364 -23.52 7.13 17.12
C LEU A 364 -23.51 6.84 15.62
N ILE A 365 -22.54 7.41 14.87
CA ILE A 365 -22.40 7.14 13.44
C ILE A 365 -22.06 5.66 13.20
N PHE A 366 -21.11 5.11 13.96
CA PHE A 366 -20.70 3.71 13.85
C PHE A 366 -21.88 2.76 14.07
N ASN A 367 -22.61 2.91 15.17
CA ASN A 367 -23.80 2.10 15.46
C ASN A 367 -24.90 2.31 14.41
N GLY A 368 -25.03 3.54 13.89
CA GLY A 368 -25.97 3.88 12.84
C GLY A 368 -25.65 3.29 11.47
N THR A 369 -24.40 2.84 11.22
CA THR A 369 -24.06 2.19 9.93
C THR A 369 -24.71 0.82 9.80
N GLY A 370 -24.85 0.05 10.88
CA GLY A 370 -25.42 -1.30 10.88
C GLY A 370 -24.72 -2.33 9.98
N VAL A 371 -23.57 -1.98 9.37
CA VAL A 371 -22.92 -2.74 8.29
C VAL A 371 -21.49 -3.15 8.66
N THR A 372 -20.76 -2.36 9.47
CA THR A 372 -19.38 -2.68 9.79
C THR A 372 -19.27 -3.41 11.13
N ASN A 373 -19.10 -4.74 11.11
CA ASN A 373 -18.70 -5.52 12.28
C ASN A 373 -17.23 -5.27 12.68
N LYS A 374 -16.48 -4.51 11.89
CA LYS A 374 -15.06 -4.21 12.15
C LYS A 374 -14.91 -3.00 13.08
N PRO A 375 -14.15 -3.10 14.19
CA PRO A 375 -13.93 -1.99 15.13
C PRO A 375 -13.08 -0.85 14.53
N HIS A 376 -12.40 -1.09 13.40
CA HIS A 376 -11.52 -0.09 12.78
C HIS A 376 -12.26 1.15 12.27
N SER A 377 -13.47 1.00 11.73
CA SER A 377 -14.26 2.15 11.23
C SER A 377 -14.62 3.12 12.35
N LEU A 378 -14.81 2.65 13.59
CA LEU A 378 -15.01 3.50 14.77
C LEU A 378 -13.77 4.36 15.04
N VAL A 379 -12.56 3.78 14.99
CA VAL A 379 -11.31 4.52 15.21
C VAL A 379 -11.14 5.62 14.18
N VAL A 380 -11.40 5.32 12.90
CA VAL A 380 -11.36 6.29 11.80
C VAL A 380 -12.31 7.47 12.06
N LEU A 381 -13.56 7.18 12.43
CA LEU A 381 -14.56 8.19 12.76
C LEU A 381 -14.13 9.05 13.96
N VAL A 382 -13.64 8.44 15.03
CA VAL A 382 -13.17 9.16 16.23
C VAL A 382 -11.98 10.06 15.90
N VAL A 383 -10.99 9.58 15.15
CA VAL A 383 -9.83 10.39 14.75
C VAL A 383 -10.27 11.57 13.87
N PHE A 384 -11.13 11.33 12.89
CA PHE A 384 -11.65 12.38 12.03
C PHE A 384 -12.42 13.45 12.82
N LEU A 385 -13.38 13.03 13.65
CA LEU A 385 -14.20 13.93 14.46
C LEU A 385 -13.39 14.66 15.52
N TYR A 386 -12.34 14.04 16.07
CA TYR A 386 -11.42 14.70 16.99
C TYR A 386 -10.67 15.84 16.30
N ILE A 387 -10.17 15.62 15.08
CA ILE A 387 -9.52 16.66 14.27
C ILE A 387 -10.51 17.79 13.95
N VAL A 388 -11.76 17.46 13.64
CA VAL A 388 -12.82 18.47 13.40
C VAL A 388 -13.11 19.26 14.68
N GLY A 389 -13.32 18.59 15.81
CA GLY A 389 -13.59 19.20 17.11
C GLY A 389 -12.51 20.20 17.53
N LEU A 390 -11.23 19.84 17.38
CA LEU A 390 -10.11 20.73 17.67
C LEU A 390 -10.15 22.01 16.82
N ARG A 391 -10.48 21.90 15.53
CA ARG A 391 -10.58 23.07 14.63
C ARG A 391 -11.77 23.95 14.96
N VAL A 392 -12.89 23.36 15.38
CA VAL A 392 -14.08 24.10 15.78
C VAL A 392 -13.77 24.94 17.03
N VAL A 393 -13.17 24.33 18.05
CA VAL A 393 -12.79 25.05 19.28
C VAL A 393 -11.79 26.16 18.99
N ASP A 394 -10.77 25.88 18.17
CA ASP A 394 -9.78 26.89 17.77
C ASP A 394 -10.42 28.08 17.05
N HIS A 395 -11.38 27.81 16.15
CA HIS A 395 -12.12 28.88 15.44
C HIS A 395 -12.95 29.74 16.40
N PHE A 396 -13.66 29.13 17.36
CA PHE A 396 -14.43 29.87 18.36
C PHE A 396 -13.53 30.69 19.29
N GLU A 397 -12.38 30.16 19.70
CA GLU A 397 -11.41 30.88 20.53
C GLU A 397 -10.75 32.05 19.77
N ALA A 398 -10.51 31.90 18.46
CA ALA A 398 -9.98 32.96 17.60
C ALA A 398 -10.94 34.15 17.45
N VAL A 399 -12.26 33.87 17.40
CA VAL A 399 -13.30 34.92 17.33
C VAL A 399 -13.44 35.68 18.66
N THR A 400 -13.16 35.02 19.80
CA THR A 400 -13.35 35.60 21.15
C THR A 400 -12.12 36.28 21.74
N THR A 401 -10.90 35.97 21.27
CA THR A 401 -9.66 36.55 21.83
C THR A 401 -8.82 37.28 20.78
N THR A 402 -8.93 38.61 20.71
CA THR A 402 -8.27 39.44 19.70
C THR A 402 -6.79 39.78 19.99
N VAL A 403 -6.27 39.59 21.22
CA VAL A 403 -5.01 40.27 21.63
C VAL A 403 -3.81 39.35 21.93
N THR A 404 -3.99 38.09 22.35
CA THR A 404 -2.85 37.27 22.85
C THR A 404 -2.45 36.06 21.99
N ARG A 405 -3.21 35.71 20.95
CA ARG A 405 -2.97 34.51 20.11
C ARG A 405 -2.53 34.81 18.67
N SER A 406 -2.32 36.09 18.33
CA SER A 406 -1.96 36.55 16.98
C SER A 406 -0.62 35.98 16.47
N THR A 407 0.27 35.59 17.38
CA THR A 407 1.59 35.02 17.07
C THR A 407 1.52 33.57 16.60
N LEU A 408 0.73 32.71 17.26
CA LEU A 408 0.58 31.30 16.85
C LEU A 408 -0.31 31.18 15.60
N HIS A 409 -1.40 31.93 15.56
CA HIS A 409 -2.34 31.93 14.44
C HIS A 409 -1.68 32.50 13.17
N GLY A 410 -0.77 33.48 13.30
CA GLY A 410 0.07 33.98 12.21
C GLY A 410 1.21 33.05 11.77
N VAL A 411 1.61 32.09 12.63
CA VAL A 411 2.66 31.08 12.34
C VAL A 411 2.08 29.81 11.71
N LEU A 412 0.88 29.38 12.12
CA LEU A 412 0.14 28.23 11.58
C LEU A 412 -0.54 28.53 10.23
N HIS A 413 -0.93 29.78 10.00
CA HIS A 413 -1.37 30.22 8.68
C HIS A 413 -0.15 30.56 7.82
N PRO A 414 -0.08 30.09 6.56
CA PRO A 414 0.97 30.52 5.66
C PRO A 414 0.86 32.03 5.50
N VAL A 415 1.80 32.79 6.09
CA VAL A 415 1.97 34.21 5.78
C VAL A 415 2.11 34.28 4.26
N PRO A 416 1.12 34.83 3.52
CA PRO A 416 1.32 35.07 2.11
C PRO A 416 2.52 36.01 2.03
N PRO A 417 3.55 35.69 1.22
CA PRO A 417 4.66 36.63 1.04
C PRO A 417 4.04 37.94 0.55
N GLN A 418 4.06 38.96 1.41
CA GLN A 418 3.57 40.29 1.06
C GLN A 418 4.28 40.69 -0.24
N GLY A 419 3.50 40.88 -1.31
CA GLY A 419 3.98 41.40 -2.59
C GLY A 419 4.56 40.40 -3.60
N ARG A 420 4.58 39.07 -3.37
CA ARG A 420 4.95 38.12 -4.45
C ARG A 420 3.70 37.56 -5.13
N ALA A 421 3.61 37.82 -6.45
CA ALA A 421 2.61 37.25 -7.34
C ALA A 421 2.42 35.74 -7.10
N VAL A 422 1.19 35.24 -7.22
CA VAL A 422 0.84 33.81 -7.10
C VAL A 422 1.85 32.99 -7.86
N THR A 423 2.71 32.25 -7.15
CA THR A 423 3.76 31.46 -7.77
C THR A 423 3.13 30.48 -8.77
N PRO A 424 3.72 30.30 -9.97
CA PRO A 424 3.16 29.44 -11.02
C PRO A 424 2.89 28.01 -10.50
N GLY A 425 3.71 27.51 -9.57
CA GLY A 425 3.51 26.22 -8.91
C GLY A 425 2.17 26.07 -8.17
N ARG A 426 1.62 27.14 -7.56
CA ARG A 426 0.30 27.07 -6.90
C ARG A 426 -0.84 26.96 -7.90
N ARG A 427 -0.70 27.52 -9.11
CA ARG A 427 -1.68 27.35 -10.19
C ARG A 427 -1.63 25.92 -10.73
N VAL A 428 -0.44 25.41 -11.03
CA VAL A 428 -0.25 24.03 -11.51
C VAL A 428 -0.77 23.01 -10.50
N ALA A 429 -0.49 23.20 -9.20
CA ALA A 429 -1.00 22.35 -8.14
C ALA A 429 -2.53 22.31 -8.07
N LYS A 430 -3.18 23.47 -8.19
CA LYS A 430 -4.64 23.55 -8.23
C LYS A 430 -5.19 22.80 -9.43
N VAL A 431 -4.56 22.92 -10.59
CA VAL A 431 -4.96 22.20 -11.81
C VAL A 431 -4.82 20.69 -11.61
N ILE A 432 -3.69 20.21 -11.09
CA ILE A 432 -3.47 18.78 -10.83
C ILE A 432 -4.49 18.22 -9.83
N VAL A 433 -4.71 18.93 -8.71
CA VAL A 433 -5.70 18.51 -7.70
C VAL A 433 -7.11 18.50 -8.28
N PHE A 434 -7.48 19.53 -9.06
CA PHE A 434 -8.79 19.59 -9.69
C PHE A 434 -8.97 18.48 -10.74
N ALA A 435 -7.94 18.20 -11.53
CA ALA A 435 -7.94 17.11 -12.49
C ALA A 435 -8.10 15.75 -11.79
N GLY A 436 -7.35 15.49 -10.72
CA GLY A 436 -7.48 14.24 -9.96
C GLY A 436 -8.82 14.10 -9.23
N ILE A 437 -9.40 15.20 -8.73
CA ILE A 437 -10.76 15.19 -8.17
C ILE A 437 -11.79 14.88 -9.27
N LEU A 438 -11.68 15.51 -10.44
CA LEU A 438 -12.57 15.27 -11.56
C LEU A 438 -12.49 13.81 -12.03
N ASP A 439 -11.28 13.27 -12.11
CA ASP A 439 -11.02 11.87 -12.44
C ASP A 439 -11.66 10.92 -11.41
N THR A 440 -11.40 11.15 -10.11
CA THR A 440 -12.00 10.37 -9.02
C THR A 440 -13.53 10.44 -9.06
N LEU A 441 -14.10 11.62 -9.29
CA LEU A 441 -15.55 11.80 -9.40
C LEU A 441 -16.11 11.11 -10.64
N SER A 442 -15.40 11.15 -11.77
CA SER A 442 -15.78 10.46 -12.99
C SER A 442 -15.84 8.95 -12.77
N VAL A 443 -14.78 8.36 -12.21
CA VAL A 443 -14.70 6.93 -11.88
C VAL A 443 -15.79 6.54 -10.88
N THR A 444 -15.96 7.32 -9.81
CA THR A 444 -17.03 7.06 -8.80
C THR A 444 -18.40 7.09 -9.45
N THR A 445 -18.65 8.06 -10.33
CA THR A 445 -19.94 8.24 -11.01
C THR A 445 -20.22 7.08 -11.97
N GLN A 446 -19.23 6.67 -12.76
CA GLN A 446 -19.33 5.54 -13.68
C GLN A 446 -19.61 4.24 -12.92
N LEU A 447 -18.82 3.93 -11.88
CA LEU A 447 -19.00 2.72 -11.07
C LEU A 447 -20.35 2.72 -10.33
N SER A 448 -20.74 3.86 -9.75
CA SER A 448 -22.05 4.01 -9.10
C SER A 448 -23.20 3.82 -10.10
N GLY A 449 -23.10 4.42 -11.29
CA GLY A 449 -24.07 4.30 -12.36
C GLY A 449 -24.21 2.85 -12.84
N PHE A 450 -23.09 2.18 -13.11
CA PHE A 450 -23.09 0.78 -13.50
C PHE A 450 -23.58 -0.13 -12.38
N SER A 451 -23.26 0.15 -11.11
CA SER A 451 -23.75 -0.61 -9.95
C SER A 451 -25.28 -0.57 -9.86
N ILE A 452 -25.88 0.62 -9.98
CA ILE A 452 -27.34 0.79 -10.00
C ILE A 452 -27.95 0.06 -11.20
N LEU A 453 -27.39 0.25 -12.40
CA LEU A 453 -27.86 -0.40 -13.61
C LEU A 453 -27.75 -1.93 -13.53
N SER A 454 -26.70 -2.47 -12.91
CA SER A 454 -26.51 -3.91 -12.74
C SER A 454 -27.63 -4.56 -11.89
N VAL A 455 -28.12 -3.85 -10.87
CA VAL A 455 -29.22 -4.36 -10.04
C VAL A 455 -30.56 -4.23 -10.73
N VAL A 456 -30.80 -3.14 -11.47
CA VAL A 456 -31.98 -3.02 -12.34
C VAL A 456 -31.98 -4.14 -13.38
N GLN A 457 -30.83 -4.41 -13.99
CA GLN A 457 -30.64 -5.49 -14.95
C GLN A 457 -30.91 -6.87 -14.34
N SER A 458 -30.39 -7.11 -13.13
CA SER A 458 -30.63 -8.36 -12.40
C SER A 458 -32.10 -8.56 -12.00
N LYS A 459 -32.80 -7.50 -11.61
CA LYS A 459 -34.25 -7.57 -11.31
C LYS A 459 -35.10 -7.81 -12.55
N THR A 460 -34.73 -7.19 -13.67
CA THR A 460 -35.46 -7.32 -14.95
C THR A 460 -35.08 -8.59 -15.70
N GLN A 461 -34.02 -9.29 -15.29
CA GLN A 461 -33.44 -10.46 -15.97
C GLN A 461 -33.16 -10.18 -17.46
N TRP A 462 -32.87 -8.92 -17.78
CA TRP A 462 -32.64 -8.48 -19.16
C TRP A 462 -31.15 -8.54 -19.50
N TYR A 463 -30.72 -9.65 -20.07
CA TYR A 463 -29.34 -9.88 -20.51
C TYR A 463 -29.32 -10.18 -22.02
N PRO A 464 -29.23 -9.12 -22.87
CA PRO A 464 -29.13 -9.29 -24.32
C PRO A 464 -27.92 -10.13 -24.69
N ASP A 465 -28.08 -11.01 -25.67
CA ASP A 465 -26.95 -11.79 -26.19
C ASP A 465 -25.95 -10.87 -26.89
N THR A 466 -24.74 -10.79 -26.33
CA THR A 466 -23.63 -10.04 -26.94
C THR A 466 -23.09 -10.74 -28.17
N THR A 467 -23.06 -12.07 -28.17
CA THR A 467 -22.62 -12.86 -29.31
C THR A 467 -23.68 -13.86 -29.72
N SER A 468 -24.04 -13.89 -31.00
CA SER A 468 -24.90 -14.92 -31.58
C SER A 468 -24.14 -15.70 -32.63
N VAL A 469 -24.36 -17.02 -32.66
CA VAL A 469 -23.79 -17.91 -33.67
C VAL A 469 -24.89 -18.31 -34.63
N HIS A 470 -24.66 -18.13 -35.93
CA HIS A 470 -25.60 -18.57 -36.97
C HIS A 470 -24.92 -19.57 -37.89
N TYR A 471 -25.49 -20.77 -37.94
CA TYR A 471 -25.09 -21.83 -38.85
C TYR A 471 -25.89 -21.69 -40.15
N HIS A 472 -25.24 -21.26 -41.23
CA HIS A 472 -25.90 -21.07 -42.53
C HIS A 472 -25.96 -22.37 -43.32
N SER A 473 -24.90 -23.18 -43.22
CA SER A 473 -24.77 -24.52 -43.79
C SER A 473 -23.78 -25.34 -42.95
N ARG A 474 -23.51 -26.62 -43.28
CA ARG A 474 -22.51 -27.42 -42.55
C ARG A 474 -21.10 -26.85 -42.62
N ASP A 475 -20.83 -25.99 -43.60
CA ASP A 475 -19.48 -25.54 -43.94
C ASP A 475 -19.27 -24.04 -43.66
N VAL A 476 -20.31 -23.30 -43.26
CA VAL A 476 -20.23 -21.85 -43.02
C VAL A 476 -20.89 -21.50 -41.69
N ILE A 477 -20.06 -20.97 -40.78
CA ILE A 477 -20.46 -20.45 -39.48
C ILE A 477 -20.26 -18.94 -39.48
N SER A 478 -21.25 -18.18 -39.02
CA SER A 478 -21.08 -16.75 -38.78
C SER A 478 -21.29 -16.43 -37.31
N VAL A 479 -20.29 -15.80 -36.69
CA VAL A 479 -20.37 -15.30 -35.31
C VAL A 479 -20.58 -13.80 -35.36
N HIS A 480 -21.67 -13.32 -34.79
CA HIS A 480 -22.00 -11.91 -34.72
C HIS A 480 -21.69 -11.38 -33.32
N HIS A 481 -20.84 -10.38 -33.22
CA HIS A 481 -20.54 -9.67 -31.98
C HIS A 481 -21.28 -8.34 -31.96
N THR A 482 -22.25 -8.23 -31.06
CA THR A 482 -23.02 -7.01 -30.73
C THR A 482 -23.48 -6.24 -31.97
N SER A 483 -23.79 -6.96 -33.05
CA SER A 483 -24.11 -6.44 -34.40
C SER A 483 -23.04 -5.58 -35.09
N ALA A 484 -21.90 -5.29 -34.45
CA ALA A 484 -20.84 -4.43 -34.97
C ALA A 484 -19.77 -5.19 -35.76
N VAL A 485 -19.44 -6.41 -35.34
CA VAL A 485 -18.42 -7.25 -35.99
C VAL A 485 -19.03 -8.60 -36.35
N LYS A 486 -18.83 -9.04 -37.60
CA LYS A 486 -19.26 -10.34 -38.09
C LYS A 486 -18.04 -11.13 -38.52
N LEU A 487 -17.81 -12.25 -37.84
CA LEU A 487 -16.79 -13.22 -38.21
C LEU A 487 -17.45 -14.30 -39.06
N HIS A 488 -16.95 -14.50 -40.27
CA HIS A 488 -17.37 -15.58 -41.15
C HIS A 488 -16.28 -16.65 -41.20
N LEU A 489 -16.61 -17.86 -40.77
CA LEU A 489 -15.73 -19.02 -40.77
C LEU A 489 -16.21 -19.98 -41.85
N GLY A 490 -15.36 -20.22 -42.85
CA GLY A 490 -15.52 -21.30 -43.80
C GLY A 490 -14.76 -22.53 -43.28
N LEU A 491 -15.44 -23.64 -43.10
CA LEU A 491 -14.82 -24.90 -42.71
C LEU A 491 -14.23 -25.59 -43.93
N ALA A 492 -13.03 -26.15 -43.77
CA ALA A 492 -12.41 -26.93 -44.82
C ALA A 492 -13.23 -28.20 -45.08
N ASN A 493 -13.52 -28.46 -46.36
CA ASN A 493 -14.22 -29.65 -46.81
C ASN A 493 -13.54 -30.19 -48.08
N GLU A 494 -14.08 -31.26 -48.68
CA GLU A 494 -13.50 -31.84 -49.91
C GLU A 494 -13.45 -30.86 -51.09
N SER A 495 -14.30 -29.82 -51.09
CA SER A 495 -14.40 -28.81 -52.15
C SER A 495 -13.64 -27.50 -51.86
N ALA A 496 -13.25 -27.26 -50.61
CA ALA A 496 -12.59 -26.05 -50.15
C ALA A 496 -11.48 -26.45 -49.16
N SER A 497 -10.23 -26.36 -49.63
CA SER A 497 -9.06 -26.68 -48.82
C SER A 497 -8.89 -25.70 -47.66
N ALA A 498 -8.27 -26.16 -46.57
CA ALA A 498 -7.87 -25.29 -45.48
C ALA A 498 -7.00 -24.12 -45.98
N MET A 499 -7.16 -22.97 -45.35
CA MET A 499 -6.40 -21.75 -45.67
C MET A 499 -4.90 -22.03 -45.55
N HIS A 500 -4.15 -21.75 -46.60
CA HIS A 500 -2.69 -21.84 -46.57
C HIS A 500 -2.15 -20.52 -46.00
N ILE A 501 -1.26 -20.61 -45.01
CA ILE A 501 -0.62 -19.44 -44.40
C ILE A 501 0.64 -19.16 -45.21
N ASP A 502 0.70 -17.99 -45.84
CA ASP A 502 1.89 -17.54 -46.57
C ASP A 502 2.89 -16.88 -45.60
N GLU A 503 4.20 -17.09 -45.84
CA GLU A 503 5.28 -16.48 -45.06
C GLU A 503 5.29 -14.93 -45.15
N PRO A 504 5.73 -14.19 -44.10
CA PRO A 504 6.42 -14.68 -42.91
C PRO A 504 5.48 -15.10 -41.78
N ASP A 505 5.80 -16.25 -41.21
CA ASP A 505 5.17 -16.77 -40.00
C ASP A 505 5.46 -15.88 -38.78
N TYR A 506 4.44 -15.61 -37.99
CA TYR A 506 4.65 -15.04 -36.66
C TYR A 506 5.40 -16.05 -35.79
N ALA A 507 6.17 -15.58 -34.79
CA ALA A 507 6.95 -16.45 -33.90
C ALA A 507 6.12 -17.52 -33.16
N THR A 508 4.79 -17.35 -33.10
CA THR A 508 3.84 -18.28 -32.50
C THR A 508 3.28 -19.31 -33.49
N CYS A 509 3.46 -19.13 -34.80
CA CYS A 509 2.98 -20.07 -35.82
C CYS A 509 3.71 -21.41 -35.71
N GLY A 510 2.96 -22.51 -35.81
CA GLY A 510 3.49 -23.88 -35.67
C GLY A 510 3.80 -24.30 -34.23
N HIS A 511 3.82 -23.37 -33.28
CA HIS A 511 3.99 -23.70 -31.86
C HIS A 511 2.71 -24.35 -31.32
N ARG A 512 2.87 -25.44 -30.57
CA ARG A 512 1.76 -26.14 -29.89
C ARG A 512 2.03 -26.20 -28.40
N TRP A 513 1.05 -25.79 -27.60
CA TRP A 513 1.06 -25.93 -26.15
C TRP A 513 0.08 -27.04 -25.77
N HIS A 514 0.55 -28.04 -25.04
CA HIS A 514 -0.27 -29.20 -24.64
C HIS A 514 -0.99 -29.90 -25.81
N GLY A 515 -0.41 -29.85 -27.02
CA GLY A 515 -0.97 -30.45 -28.23
C GLY A 515 -1.98 -29.58 -28.98
N LEU A 516 -2.30 -28.39 -28.47
CA LEU A 516 -3.21 -27.41 -29.08
C LEU A 516 -2.42 -26.21 -29.60
N ASP A 517 -2.86 -25.61 -30.69
CA ASP A 517 -2.28 -24.38 -31.23
C ASP A 517 -2.93 -23.11 -30.64
N LEU A 518 -2.37 -21.95 -30.95
CA LEU A 518 -2.91 -20.66 -30.47
C LEU A 518 -4.33 -20.41 -30.99
N VAL A 519 -4.65 -20.89 -32.20
CA VAL A 519 -5.96 -20.72 -32.82
C VAL A 519 -6.99 -21.55 -32.06
N ASP A 520 -6.68 -22.79 -31.68
CA ASP A 520 -7.51 -23.65 -30.85
C ASP A 520 -7.86 -22.96 -29.53
N TYR A 521 -6.86 -22.43 -28.81
CA TYR A 521 -7.09 -21.69 -27.57
C TYR A 521 -7.93 -20.42 -27.79
N SER A 522 -7.77 -19.74 -28.91
CA SER A 522 -8.54 -18.53 -29.24
C SER A 522 -10.01 -18.85 -29.58
N LEU A 523 -10.28 -19.96 -30.28
CA LEU A 523 -11.63 -20.44 -30.58
C LEU A 523 -12.35 -20.91 -29.32
N ILE A 524 -11.63 -21.59 -28.42
CA ILE A 524 -12.13 -21.98 -27.11
C ILE A 524 -12.44 -20.72 -26.27
N ALA A 525 -11.56 -19.73 -26.24
CA ALA A 525 -11.82 -18.46 -25.54
C ALA A 525 -13.02 -17.70 -26.15
N GLN A 526 -13.19 -17.75 -27.48
CA GLN A 526 -14.32 -17.13 -28.18
C GLN A 526 -15.66 -17.77 -27.79
N ALA A 527 -15.71 -19.09 -27.70
CA ALA A 527 -16.93 -19.80 -27.34
C ALA A 527 -17.41 -19.54 -25.90
N ALA A 528 -16.56 -18.92 -25.06
CA ALA A 528 -16.94 -18.48 -23.71
C ALA A 528 -17.96 -17.34 -23.72
N TYR A 529 -18.08 -16.59 -24.83
CA TYR A 529 -19.05 -15.50 -24.95
C TYR A 529 -20.46 -15.96 -25.34
N PHE A 530 -20.61 -17.19 -25.84
CA PHE A 530 -21.90 -17.71 -26.28
C PHE A 530 -22.85 -17.91 -25.11
N ASN A 531 -24.15 -17.97 -25.43
CA ASN A 531 -25.19 -18.10 -24.42
C ASN A 531 -25.09 -19.46 -23.71
N PRO A 532 -24.78 -19.52 -22.40
CA PRO A 532 -24.59 -20.79 -21.69
C PRO A 532 -25.90 -21.58 -21.49
N GLN A 533 -27.06 -20.96 -21.73
CA GLN A 533 -28.36 -21.64 -21.72
C GLN A 533 -28.69 -22.30 -23.07
N SER A 534 -27.91 -22.00 -24.11
CA SER A 534 -28.04 -22.59 -25.43
C SER A 534 -27.03 -23.72 -25.62
N ASN A 535 -27.26 -24.59 -26.60
CA ASN A 535 -26.28 -25.59 -27.01
C ASN A 535 -25.21 -25.01 -27.97
N ASP A 536 -25.14 -23.68 -28.12
CA ASP A 536 -24.26 -23.05 -29.12
C ASP A 536 -22.78 -23.33 -28.82
N THR A 537 -22.36 -23.29 -27.55
CA THR A 537 -20.97 -23.58 -27.14
C THR A 537 -20.59 -25.03 -27.45
N SER A 538 -21.43 -26.00 -27.07
CA SER A 538 -21.15 -27.41 -27.34
C SER A 538 -21.16 -27.70 -28.84
N GLN A 539 -22.18 -27.22 -29.56
CA GLN A 539 -22.30 -27.40 -31.00
C GLN A 539 -21.13 -26.77 -31.76
N PHE A 540 -20.70 -25.56 -31.37
CA PHE A 540 -19.58 -24.89 -32.01
C PHE A 540 -18.28 -25.66 -31.83
N LEU A 541 -17.97 -26.07 -30.59
CA LEU A 541 -16.72 -26.80 -30.30
C LEU A 541 -16.72 -28.20 -30.91
N GLU A 542 -17.84 -28.91 -30.89
CA GLU A 542 -17.96 -30.20 -31.59
C GLU A 542 -17.80 -30.06 -33.11
N THR A 543 -18.23 -28.92 -33.68
CA THR A 543 -18.06 -28.66 -35.12
C THR A 543 -16.60 -28.34 -35.45
N MET A 544 -15.94 -27.49 -34.64
CA MET A 544 -14.54 -27.11 -34.86
C MET A 544 -13.56 -28.26 -34.57
N PHE A 545 -13.85 -29.09 -33.58
CA PHE A 545 -12.98 -30.20 -33.13
C PHE A 545 -13.59 -31.58 -33.43
N ASN A 546 -14.34 -31.72 -34.53
CA ASN A 546 -15.09 -32.92 -34.87
C ASN A 546 -14.25 -34.21 -34.70
N PRO A 547 -14.78 -35.29 -34.09
CA PRO A 547 -14.05 -36.55 -33.87
C PRO A 547 -13.52 -37.19 -35.17
N SER A 548 -14.11 -36.89 -36.32
CA SER A 548 -13.62 -37.33 -37.64
C SER A 548 -12.32 -36.63 -38.07
N LEU A 549 -12.03 -35.48 -37.45
CA LEU A 549 -10.95 -34.54 -37.78
C LEU A 549 -9.83 -34.50 -36.72
N SER A 550 -9.85 -35.39 -35.71
CA SER A 550 -8.71 -35.92 -34.91
C SER A 550 -8.74 -35.79 -33.36
N VAL A 551 -9.74 -35.18 -32.71
CA VAL A 551 -9.84 -35.22 -31.23
C VAL A 551 -11.28 -35.22 -30.71
N PRO A 552 -11.76 -36.24 -29.97
CA PRO A 552 -13.06 -36.16 -29.31
C PRO A 552 -13.03 -35.13 -28.17
N VAL A 553 -14.00 -34.21 -28.11
CA VAL A 553 -14.11 -33.17 -27.07
C VAL A 553 -15.32 -33.40 -26.17
N GLN A 554 -15.15 -33.13 -24.87
CA GLN A 554 -16.26 -33.11 -23.90
C GLN A 554 -16.40 -31.70 -23.32
N VAL A 555 -17.52 -31.05 -23.61
CA VAL A 555 -17.82 -29.72 -23.05
C VAL A 555 -18.58 -29.90 -21.73
N ARG A 556 -18.06 -29.30 -20.66
CA ARG A 556 -18.67 -29.33 -19.33
C ARG A 556 -18.98 -27.90 -18.90
N MET A 557 -20.25 -27.65 -18.60
CA MET A 557 -20.70 -26.38 -18.04
C MET A 557 -20.90 -26.53 -16.53
N PRO A 558 -20.10 -25.87 -15.69
CA PRO A 558 -20.31 -25.88 -14.24
C PRO A 558 -21.68 -25.30 -13.86
N PRO A 559 -22.33 -25.79 -12.79
CA PRO A 559 -23.66 -25.32 -12.35
C PRO A 559 -23.72 -23.84 -11.93
N LEU A 560 -22.56 -23.19 -11.76
CA LEU A 560 -22.43 -21.75 -11.51
C LEU A 560 -22.62 -20.88 -12.76
N ASN A 561 -22.60 -21.48 -13.96
CA ASN A 561 -22.68 -20.81 -15.26
C ASN A 561 -24.14 -20.44 -15.57
N SER A 562 -24.67 -19.47 -14.82
CA SER A 562 -26.03 -19.00 -14.98
C SER A 562 -26.00 -17.57 -15.53
N LYS A 563 -26.44 -17.41 -16.78
CA LYS A 563 -26.79 -16.13 -17.41
C LYS A 563 -27.69 -15.25 -16.50
N THR A 564 -28.31 -15.85 -15.49
CA THR A 564 -29.22 -15.24 -14.51
C THR A 564 -28.54 -14.67 -13.25
N GLY A 565 -27.24 -14.35 -13.30
CA GLY A 565 -26.59 -13.53 -12.26
C GLY A 565 -25.51 -14.21 -11.41
N GLY A 566 -24.95 -15.35 -11.86
CA GLY A 566 -23.72 -15.88 -11.27
C GLY A 566 -22.57 -14.89 -11.45
N LYS A 567 -21.69 -14.70 -10.46
CA LYS A 567 -20.66 -13.64 -10.56
C LYS A 567 -19.73 -13.83 -11.76
N PHE A 568 -19.44 -15.07 -12.16
CA PHE A 568 -18.36 -15.40 -13.10
C PHE A 568 -18.78 -16.53 -14.05
N ASP A 569 -18.60 -16.33 -15.36
CA ASP A 569 -18.97 -17.32 -16.39
C ASP A 569 -17.72 -17.95 -17.00
N PHE A 570 -17.64 -19.28 -16.89
CA PHE A 570 -16.57 -20.08 -17.44
C PHE A 570 -17.08 -21.48 -17.80
N TYR A 571 -16.36 -22.17 -18.67
CA TYR A 571 -16.68 -23.56 -19.04
C TYR A 571 -15.40 -24.37 -19.25
N GLU A 572 -15.51 -25.69 -19.17
CA GLU A 572 -14.40 -26.63 -19.37
C GLU A 572 -14.56 -27.37 -20.70
N VAL A 573 -13.48 -27.49 -21.47
CA VAL A 573 -13.33 -28.42 -22.59
C VAL A 573 -12.31 -29.47 -22.19
N PHE A 574 -12.74 -30.72 -22.10
CA PHE A 574 -11.83 -31.83 -21.87
C PHE A 574 -11.49 -32.53 -23.18
N PHE A 575 -10.18 -32.70 -23.41
CA PHE A 575 -9.59 -33.44 -24.52
C PHE A 575 -9.04 -34.78 -24.00
N PRO A 576 -9.78 -35.91 -24.09
CA PRO A 576 -9.35 -37.20 -23.56
C PRO A 576 -8.06 -37.72 -24.20
N SER A 577 -7.83 -37.44 -25.49
CA SER A 577 -6.62 -37.88 -26.21
C SER A 577 -5.35 -37.17 -25.72
N LEU A 578 -5.48 -35.95 -25.21
CA LEU A 578 -4.38 -35.12 -24.72
C LEU A 578 -4.27 -35.15 -23.19
N ASN A 579 -5.19 -35.83 -22.50
CA ASN A 579 -5.36 -35.79 -21.05
C ASN A 579 -5.28 -34.35 -20.48
N THR A 580 -5.92 -33.41 -21.18
CA THR A 580 -5.83 -31.97 -20.88
C THR A 580 -7.23 -31.37 -20.86
N SER A 581 -7.53 -30.60 -19.81
CA SER A 581 -8.73 -29.79 -19.67
C SER A 581 -8.38 -28.33 -19.90
N VAL A 582 -9.06 -27.69 -20.85
CA VAL A 582 -8.96 -26.25 -21.09
C VAL A 582 -10.16 -25.58 -20.45
N VAL A 583 -9.91 -24.76 -19.43
CA VAL A 583 -10.93 -23.96 -18.76
C VAL A 583 -10.92 -22.56 -19.38
N ALA A 584 -12.02 -22.22 -20.05
CA ALA A 584 -12.17 -20.97 -20.78
C ALA A 584 -12.97 -19.97 -19.94
N VAL A 585 -12.37 -18.81 -19.71
CA VAL A 585 -12.94 -17.71 -18.94
C VAL A 585 -13.48 -16.64 -19.88
N ARG A 586 -14.76 -16.28 -19.71
CA ARG A 586 -15.40 -15.21 -20.48
C ARG A 586 -14.82 -13.85 -20.09
N GLY A 587 -14.59 -12.99 -21.08
CA GLY A 587 -14.25 -11.59 -20.85
C GLY A 587 -15.48 -10.70 -20.66
N THR A 588 -15.31 -9.39 -20.84
CA THR A 588 -16.38 -8.41 -20.58
C THR A 588 -17.52 -8.52 -21.59
N ASP A 589 -18.74 -8.68 -21.09
CA ASP A 589 -19.96 -8.50 -21.86
C ASP A 589 -20.42 -7.03 -21.82
N VAL A 590 -20.57 -6.42 -22.99
CA VAL A 590 -20.89 -4.99 -23.14
C VAL A 590 -22.28 -4.61 -22.63
N TRP A 591 -23.20 -5.58 -22.62
CA TRP A 591 -24.55 -5.39 -22.12
C TRP A 591 -24.67 -5.73 -20.64
N ARG A 592 -23.67 -6.37 -20.02
CA ARG A 592 -23.68 -6.74 -18.60
C ARG A 592 -22.92 -5.73 -17.74
N PHE A 593 -23.66 -4.90 -17.01
CA PHE A 593 -23.04 -3.83 -16.22
C PHE A 593 -22.16 -4.33 -15.06
N THR A 594 -22.41 -5.53 -14.53
CA THR A 594 -21.52 -6.16 -13.55
C THR A 594 -20.12 -6.40 -14.12
N ASP A 595 -20.02 -6.85 -15.37
CA ASP A 595 -18.74 -7.11 -16.03
C ASP A 595 -17.99 -5.80 -16.31
N MET A 596 -18.72 -4.71 -16.55
CA MET A 596 -18.15 -3.36 -16.71
C MET A 596 -17.56 -2.80 -15.41
N ILE A 597 -18.22 -3.04 -14.27
CA ILE A 597 -17.71 -2.67 -12.94
C ILE A 597 -16.40 -3.41 -12.67
N GLU A 598 -16.38 -4.72 -12.90
CA GLU A 598 -15.18 -5.53 -12.67
C GLU A 598 -14.04 -5.16 -13.63
N ASN A 599 -14.35 -4.85 -14.89
CA ASN A 599 -13.34 -4.35 -15.83
C ASN A 599 -12.72 -3.02 -15.36
N HIS A 600 -13.54 -2.08 -14.87
CA HIS A 600 -13.03 -0.81 -14.33
C HIS A 600 -12.17 -1.06 -13.08
N LYS A 601 -12.60 -1.93 -12.17
CA LYS A 601 -11.84 -2.33 -10.97
C LYS A 601 -10.46 -2.87 -11.32
N MET A 602 -10.39 -3.80 -12.27
CA MET A 602 -9.12 -4.41 -12.68
C MET A 602 -8.21 -3.46 -13.44
N SER A 603 -8.78 -2.53 -14.22
CA SER A 603 -8.00 -1.55 -14.96
C SER A 603 -7.45 -0.42 -14.09
N LEU A 604 -8.08 -0.14 -12.93
CA LEU A 604 -7.76 1.04 -12.12
C LEU A 604 -6.30 1.07 -11.70
N GLU A 605 -5.77 -0.03 -11.17
CA GLU A 605 -4.43 -0.08 -10.63
C GLU A 605 -3.36 -0.06 -11.74
N PRO A 606 -3.43 -0.91 -12.79
CA PRO A 606 -2.46 -0.87 -13.89
C PRO A 606 -2.46 0.46 -14.64
N VAL A 607 -3.63 1.05 -14.91
CA VAL A 607 -3.73 2.36 -15.58
C VAL A 607 -3.14 3.46 -14.71
N SER A 608 -3.42 3.43 -13.41
CA SER A 608 -2.83 4.39 -12.48
C SER A 608 -1.31 4.27 -12.44
N PHE A 609 -0.75 3.06 -12.36
CA PHE A 609 0.70 2.85 -12.41
C PHE A 609 1.31 3.25 -13.76
N ALA A 610 0.63 3.01 -14.88
CA ALA A 610 1.10 3.44 -16.20
C ALA A 610 1.21 4.98 -16.29
N ILE A 611 0.18 5.71 -15.83
CA ILE A 611 0.19 7.18 -15.76
C ILE A 611 1.30 7.65 -14.82
N LEU A 612 1.41 7.05 -13.64
CA LEU A 612 2.44 7.40 -12.65
C LEU A 612 3.85 7.12 -13.19
N SER A 613 4.07 6.06 -13.94
CA SER A 613 5.36 5.71 -14.54
C SER A 613 5.84 6.71 -15.59
N THR A 614 4.92 7.44 -16.20
CA THR A 614 5.22 8.51 -17.15
C THR A 614 5.76 9.76 -16.43
N ILE A 615 5.26 10.03 -15.22
CA ILE A 615 5.65 11.19 -14.40
C ILE A 615 6.88 10.87 -13.54
N PHE A 616 6.96 9.65 -13.01
CA PHE A 616 8.01 9.15 -12.13
C PHE A 616 8.69 7.95 -12.79
N PRO A 617 9.77 8.16 -13.56
CA PRO A 617 10.46 7.08 -14.27
C PRO A 617 10.94 5.94 -13.36
N THR A 618 11.14 6.19 -12.07
CA THR A 618 11.49 5.14 -11.10
C THR A 618 10.44 4.06 -10.98
N ILE A 619 9.15 4.36 -11.21
CA ILE A 619 8.05 3.38 -11.18
C ILE A 619 8.15 2.43 -12.38
N ARG A 620 8.63 2.91 -13.55
CA ARG A 620 8.82 2.07 -14.73
C ARG A 620 9.87 0.97 -14.54
N ILE A 621 10.78 1.17 -13.58
CA ILE A 621 11.88 0.25 -13.26
C ILE A 621 11.46 -0.74 -12.15
N TRP A 622 10.24 -0.61 -11.61
CA TRP A 622 9.77 -1.49 -10.55
C TRP A 622 9.60 -2.92 -11.07
N PRO A 623 10.19 -3.91 -10.39
CA PRO A 623 9.86 -5.32 -10.62
C PRO A 623 8.40 -5.60 -10.29
N ASP A 624 7.82 -6.63 -10.93
CA ASP A 624 6.42 -7.01 -10.72
C ASP A 624 6.06 -7.23 -9.24
N ILE A 625 6.99 -7.81 -8.46
CA ILE A 625 6.81 -8.04 -7.03
C ILE A 625 6.64 -6.74 -6.23
N THR A 626 7.25 -5.64 -6.67
CA THR A 626 7.11 -4.34 -5.98
C THR A 626 5.75 -3.73 -6.24
N SER A 627 5.26 -3.82 -7.47
CA SER A 627 3.93 -3.34 -7.83
C SER A 627 2.84 -4.16 -7.14
N SER A 628 2.97 -5.50 -7.10
CA SER A 628 2.02 -6.37 -6.41
C SER A 628 1.97 -6.11 -4.90
N THR A 629 3.12 -5.96 -4.24
CA THR A 629 3.15 -5.62 -2.79
C THR A 629 2.50 -4.27 -2.51
N ILE A 630 2.61 -3.28 -3.40
CA ILE A 630 1.95 -1.98 -3.21
C ILE A 630 0.44 -2.07 -3.40
N ILE A 631 -0.01 -2.88 -4.37
CA ILE A 631 -1.44 -3.16 -4.59
C ILE A 631 -2.04 -3.85 -3.36
N GLU A 632 -1.37 -4.89 -2.85
CA GLU A 632 -1.74 -5.56 -1.60
C GLU A 632 -1.84 -4.55 -0.45
N LEU A 633 -0.82 -3.69 -0.29
CA LEU A 633 -0.83 -2.61 0.70
C LEU A 633 -2.03 -1.67 0.54
N TYR A 634 -2.46 -1.32 -0.69
CA TYR A 634 -3.66 -0.48 -0.87
C TYR A 634 -4.92 -1.17 -0.37
N HIS A 635 -5.08 -2.44 -0.74
CA HIS A 635 -6.21 -3.25 -0.36
C HIS A 635 -6.31 -3.45 1.16
N GLU A 636 -5.16 -3.62 1.80
CA GLU A 636 -5.05 -3.74 3.25
C GLU A 636 -5.28 -2.40 3.95
N VAL A 637 -4.79 -1.28 3.41
CA VAL A 637 -5.06 0.06 3.95
C VAL A 637 -6.55 0.38 3.85
N VAL A 638 -7.23 0.03 2.75
CA VAL A 638 -8.69 0.20 2.60
C VAL A 638 -9.45 -0.63 3.64
N SER A 639 -9.04 -1.89 3.85
CA SER A 639 -9.59 -2.77 4.89
C SER A 639 -9.36 -2.21 6.31
N LEU A 640 -8.16 -1.66 6.57
CA LEU A 640 -7.79 -1.02 7.84
C LEU A 640 -8.59 0.25 8.11
N LEU A 641 -9.03 0.95 7.06
CA LEU A 641 -9.95 2.08 7.17
C LEU A 641 -11.40 1.65 7.46
N GLY A 642 -11.63 0.35 7.60
CA GLY A 642 -12.93 -0.24 7.94
C GLY A 642 -13.87 -0.35 6.73
N LEU A 643 -13.34 -0.27 5.51
CA LEU A 643 -14.11 -0.42 4.28
C LEU A 643 -14.02 -1.88 3.82
N GLU A 644 -15.18 -2.54 3.68
CA GLU A 644 -15.24 -3.93 3.24
C GLU A 644 -15.18 -4.00 1.71
N HIS A 645 -14.23 -4.79 1.21
CA HIS A 645 -14.11 -5.08 -0.21
C HIS A 645 -14.28 -6.59 -0.40
N LYS A 646 -15.21 -7.00 -1.27
CA LYS A 646 -15.44 -8.42 -1.58
C LYS A 646 -14.42 -8.87 -2.63
N TYR A 647 -13.24 -9.26 -2.15
CA TYR A 647 -12.02 -9.45 -2.94
C TYR A 647 -12.01 -10.55 -4.01
N TRP A 648 -12.93 -11.53 -3.99
CA TRP A 648 -12.66 -12.78 -4.71
C TRP A 648 -13.73 -13.13 -5.75
N TYR A 649 -13.77 -12.34 -6.82
CA TYR A 649 -14.59 -12.63 -8.01
C TYR A 649 -14.23 -13.98 -8.67
N TYR A 650 -12.98 -14.44 -8.53
CA TYR A 650 -12.43 -15.68 -9.11
C TYR A 650 -12.30 -16.85 -8.11
N ARG A 651 -12.75 -16.71 -6.85
CA ARG A 651 -12.65 -17.81 -5.86
C ARG A 651 -13.32 -19.08 -6.32
N ASP A 652 -14.44 -18.94 -7.01
CA ASP A 652 -15.23 -20.06 -7.48
C ASP A 652 -14.56 -20.75 -8.69
N LEU A 653 -13.83 -20.00 -9.52
CA LEU A 653 -12.94 -20.55 -10.56
C LEU A 653 -11.79 -21.34 -9.91
N LEU A 654 -11.10 -20.75 -8.93
CA LEU A 654 -9.97 -21.42 -8.27
C LEU A 654 -10.39 -22.73 -7.60
N LYS A 655 -11.48 -22.72 -6.83
CA LYS A 655 -12.04 -23.94 -6.23
C LYS A 655 -12.39 -25.00 -7.27
N TYR A 656 -12.88 -24.58 -8.44
CA TYR A 656 -13.19 -25.51 -9.52
C TYR A 656 -11.92 -26.10 -10.13
N VAL A 657 -10.92 -25.27 -10.43
CA VAL A 657 -9.62 -25.73 -10.95
C VAL A 657 -8.93 -26.66 -9.94
N GLU A 658 -8.94 -26.33 -8.65
CA GLU A 658 -8.41 -27.17 -7.57
C GLU A 658 -9.11 -28.52 -7.43
N SER A 659 -10.39 -28.59 -7.83
CA SER A 659 -11.15 -29.84 -7.81
C SER A 659 -10.74 -30.82 -8.90
N ILE A 660 -10.06 -30.35 -9.95
CA ILE A 660 -9.54 -31.18 -11.05
C ILE A 660 -8.13 -31.63 -10.69
N GLN A 661 -7.99 -32.86 -10.22
CA GLN A 661 -6.69 -33.44 -9.83
C GLN A 661 -6.22 -34.56 -10.76
N ASP A 662 -7.06 -35.00 -11.68
CA ASP A 662 -6.86 -36.20 -12.51
C ASP A 662 -6.12 -35.93 -13.83
N ARG A 663 -5.91 -34.66 -14.19
CA ARG A 663 -5.42 -34.25 -15.53
C ARG A 663 -4.81 -32.86 -15.54
N GLN A 664 -4.13 -32.52 -16.65
CA GLN A 664 -3.55 -31.20 -16.84
C GLN A 664 -4.65 -30.16 -17.06
N VAL A 665 -4.54 -29.00 -16.40
CA VAL A 665 -5.50 -27.90 -16.55
C VAL A 665 -4.80 -26.69 -17.17
N VAL A 666 -5.33 -26.22 -18.29
CA VAL A 666 -4.89 -25.00 -18.96
C VAL A 666 -6.01 -23.98 -18.88
N LEU A 667 -5.68 -22.76 -18.47
CA LEU A 667 -6.61 -21.64 -18.44
C LEU A 667 -6.46 -20.80 -19.70
N THR A 668 -7.57 -20.43 -20.34
CA THR A 668 -7.58 -19.52 -21.50
C THR A 668 -8.69 -18.48 -21.34
N GLY A 669 -8.54 -17.34 -21.98
CA GLY A 669 -9.53 -16.27 -21.94
C GLY A 669 -9.13 -15.08 -22.82
N HIS A 670 -10.12 -14.31 -23.25
CA HIS A 670 -9.92 -13.11 -24.06
C HIS A 670 -10.27 -11.84 -23.27
N SER A 671 -9.59 -10.73 -23.56
CA SER A 671 -9.79 -9.44 -22.89
C SER A 671 -9.69 -9.57 -21.37
N LEU A 672 -10.70 -9.11 -20.62
CA LEU A 672 -10.80 -9.29 -19.17
C LEU A 672 -10.61 -10.76 -18.73
N GLY A 673 -11.13 -11.72 -19.52
CA GLY A 673 -10.96 -13.16 -19.30
C GLY A 673 -9.50 -13.59 -19.34
N GLY A 674 -8.71 -13.04 -20.26
CA GLY A 674 -7.27 -13.27 -20.32
C GLY A 674 -6.53 -12.60 -19.16
N GLY A 675 -6.97 -11.40 -18.76
CA GLY A 675 -6.48 -10.71 -17.56
C GLY A 675 -6.69 -11.55 -16.29
N PHE A 676 -7.86 -12.15 -16.13
CA PHE A 676 -8.16 -13.08 -15.02
C PHE A 676 -7.23 -14.29 -15.00
N VAL A 677 -6.99 -14.92 -16.16
CA VAL A 677 -6.11 -16.08 -16.28
C VAL A 677 -4.67 -15.72 -15.90
N GLN A 678 -4.18 -14.56 -16.35
CA GLN A 678 -2.86 -14.07 -16.01
C GLN A 678 -2.73 -13.75 -14.51
N HIS A 679 -3.70 -13.05 -13.92
CA HIS A 679 -3.68 -12.70 -12.48
C HIS A 679 -3.88 -13.91 -11.56
N GLY A 680 -4.73 -14.87 -11.94
CA GLY A 680 -4.92 -16.12 -11.18
C GLY A 680 -3.61 -16.91 -11.02
N SER A 681 -2.74 -16.87 -12.04
CA SER A 681 -1.40 -17.46 -12.01
C SER A 681 -0.45 -16.77 -11.03
N PHE A 682 -0.55 -15.44 -10.90
CA PHE A 682 0.23 -14.66 -9.94
C PHE A 682 -0.19 -14.98 -8.50
N ILE A 683 -1.49 -15.23 -8.26
CA ILE A 683 -2.02 -15.51 -6.92
C ILE A 683 -1.68 -16.93 -6.46
N ASP A 684 -1.75 -17.94 -7.33
CA ASP A 684 -1.29 -19.30 -6.99
C ASP A 684 0.23 -19.37 -6.73
N ALA A 685 1.02 -18.51 -7.39
CA ALA A 685 2.45 -18.37 -7.11
C ALA A 685 2.75 -17.73 -5.73
N VAL A 686 1.79 -17.00 -5.14
CA VAL A 686 1.93 -16.31 -3.84
C VAL A 686 1.34 -17.14 -2.68
N VAL A 687 0.36 -18.01 -2.94
CA VAL A 687 -0.41 -18.71 -1.90
C VAL A 687 0.01 -20.18 -1.67
N VAL A 688 0.70 -20.84 -2.62
CA VAL A 688 1.06 -22.26 -2.50
C VAL A 688 2.55 -22.46 -2.17
N PRO A 689 2.91 -23.22 -1.11
CA PRO A 689 4.30 -23.56 -0.84
C PRO A 689 4.85 -24.50 -1.94
N HIS A 690 5.87 -24.00 -2.61
CA HIS A 690 6.94 -24.63 -3.40
C HIS A 690 6.74 -25.82 -4.38
N ASP A 691 5.61 -26.52 -4.44
CA ASP A 691 5.50 -27.77 -5.24
C ASP A 691 4.41 -27.80 -6.34
N ARG A 692 3.67 -26.70 -6.57
CA ARG A 692 2.70 -26.64 -7.68
C ARG A 692 2.83 -25.34 -8.46
N ARG A 693 3.62 -25.37 -9.54
CA ARG A 693 3.60 -24.30 -10.55
C ARG A 693 2.49 -24.60 -11.55
N LEU A 694 1.46 -23.74 -11.58
CA LEU A 694 0.65 -23.59 -12.79
C LEU A 694 1.56 -23.04 -13.89
N HIS A 695 1.78 -23.84 -14.92
CA HIS A 695 2.59 -23.43 -16.07
C HIS A 695 1.74 -22.58 -17.01
N LEU A 696 1.72 -21.26 -16.77
CA LEU A 696 1.34 -20.28 -17.78
C LEU A 696 2.62 -19.57 -18.24
N GLN A 697 3.05 -19.90 -19.45
CA GLN A 697 4.11 -19.16 -20.13
C GLN A 697 3.51 -17.86 -20.68
N PRO A 698 4.07 -16.69 -20.35
CA PRO A 698 3.70 -15.46 -21.04
C PRO A 698 4.13 -15.54 -22.51
N PRO A 699 3.45 -14.83 -23.43
CA PRO A 699 3.91 -14.66 -24.81
C PRO A 699 5.27 -13.94 -24.88
#